data_AF-A0A369J378-F1
#
_entry.id   AF-A0A369J378-F1
#
_cell.length_a   1.000
_cell.length_b   1.000
_cell.length_c   1.000
_cell.angle_alpha   90.00
_cell.angle_beta   90.00
_cell.angle_gamma   90.00
#
_symmetry.space_group_name_H-M   'P 1'
#
loop_
_entity.id
_entity.type
_entity.pdbx_description
1 polymer ?
#
loop_
_entity_poly.entity_id
_entity_poly.type
_entity_poly.pdbx_seq_one_letter_code
_entity_poly.pdbx_strand_id
1 'polypeptide(L)'
;MVFPDVIDYAVASKTIYPQIASFSVDERETGYDHAALMMSVSLEVEHLSREHIAVNRAKTDVLLPATTDLDKLLLATIEAGKDDKKKILEVYGSVRIETKIVRVAVHGSVAGSGHATVGGAGIFWGDCSPRNASIRVVHAKLTNARVELEAIALALFAAPRGLSLKIFTRSEYAVRSVKFYAIKNAALGWACPNGDILKNILECINRRWAPLALTHIKTSVTHGHLKAAEQLALAGTKIPHKPAAQVLHPHLPAGLPVLDCEKVTTNLKDTVEQHVAAIDIPRGDPTDPHRGRSRLRAIKNGNRERVMSARTPGAFWKEIKRLADPRPLPISVSADTLKAVFENRLNPPTQLPLSFEGSQHKINQVLAGLLPDRTTDSSSSSFFSSDWNEDDIGAIKAHLQKRSMSSAPGANNLNYKDILQMPNSDLAHLCNECIRLQDCPSIWFRSVIVGILKKGKLSTEPDNYRIIALESCVLKLLTLLIHKRITEWAETCGHIPESQNGFREGRRTNDNPFVLRCAWETAKDNNESLYTAAVDASNAFPSTDHPTLWLKLFRMGMGGPLFDWIRMLYRQMEYSVRHGGWDSAVFRALIGLLTGDPASPVLWNLYMSNLLMPDDPDDVFLSGSRVALMAQADDILIISRTAAGLQ
;
A
#
# COMPACT_ATOMS: atom_id res chain seq x y z
N MET A 1 28.93 -24.24 -30.56
CA MET A 1 28.91 -22.97 -31.33
C MET A 1 29.76 -22.00 -30.53
N VAL A 2 30.97 -21.70 -31.01
CA VAL A 2 31.84 -20.70 -30.39
C VAL A 2 31.30 -19.36 -30.86
N PHE A 3 30.64 -18.62 -29.97
CA PHE A 3 30.20 -17.27 -30.30
C PHE A 3 31.45 -16.39 -30.43
N PRO A 4 31.56 -15.57 -31.49
CA PRO A 4 32.73 -14.74 -31.71
C PRO A 4 32.84 -13.70 -30.60
N ASP A 5 34.00 -13.68 -29.95
CA ASP A 5 34.56 -12.66 -29.05
C ASP A 5 33.63 -11.47 -28.73
N VAL A 6 32.78 -11.62 -27.70
CA VAL A 6 32.06 -10.48 -27.11
C VAL A 6 33.07 -9.65 -26.33
N ILE A 7 33.22 -8.37 -26.69
CA ILE A 7 34.07 -7.41 -26.00
C ILE A 7 33.19 -6.50 -25.15
N ASP A 8 33.16 -6.75 -23.84
CA ASP A 8 32.55 -5.84 -22.88
C ASP A 8 33.52 -4.69 -22.56
N TYR A 9 33.04 -3.44 -22.58
CA TYR A 9 33.85 -2.25 -22.30
C TYR A 9 33.20 -1.36 -21.25
N ALA A 10 34.02 -0.73 -20.40
CA ALA A 10 33.57 0.26 -19.43
C ALA A 10 34.09 1.65 -19.83
N VAL A 11 33.20 2.64 -19.81
CA VAL A 11 33.55 4.03 -20.11
C VAL A 11 33.71 4.78 -18.78
N ALA A 12 34.92 5.27 -18.51
CA ALA A 12 35.22 6.14 -17.38
C ALA A 12 35.67 7.51 -17.88
N SER A 13 35.32 8.56 -17.14
CA SER A 13 35.87 9.88 -17.42
C SER A 13 37.38 9.89 -17.14
N LYS A 14 38.12 10.72 -17.87
CA LYS A 14 39.58 10.89 -17.66
C LYS A 14 39.92 11.25 -16.21
N THR A 15 38.99 11.88 -15.49
CA THR A 15 39.12 12.26 -14.08
C THR A 15 38.98 11.07 -13.12
N ILE A 16 38.12 10.09 -13.44
CA ILE A 16 37.87 8.91 -12.60
C ILE A 16 38.88 7.79 -12.88
N TYR A 17 39.43 7.72 -14.11
CA TYR A 17 40.36 6.66 -14.51
C TYR A 17 41.51 6.40 -13.52
N PRO A 18 42.20 7.42 -12.95
CA PRO A 18 43.28 7.20 -11.98
C PRO A 18 42.80 6.65 -10.63
N GLN A 19 41.49 6.71 -10.36
CA GLN A 19 40.87 6.32 -9.09
C GLN A 19 40.27 4.91 -9.17
N ILE A 20 40.32 4.24 -10.32
CA ILE A 20 39.84 2.86 -10.47
C ILE A 20 40.78 1.93 -9.70
N ALA A 21 40.26 1.29 -8.66
CA ALA A 21 40.99 0.40 -7.78
C ALA A 21 40.98 -1.06 -8.29
N SER A 22 39.87 -1.48 -8.91
CA SER A 22 39.77 -2.80 -9.52
C SER A 22 38.68 -2.83 -10.58
N PHE A 23 38.80 -3.83 -11.45
CA PHE A 23 37.84 -4.13 -12.51
C PHE A 23 37.65 -5.65 -12.52
N SER A 24 36.41 -6.11 -12.41
CA SER A 24 36.08 -7.53 -12.40
C SER A 24 34.79 -7.80 -13.15
N VAL A 25 34.62 -9.04 -13.59
CA VAL A 25 33.39 -9.52 -14.23
C VAL A 25 32.56 -10.23 -13.15
N ASP A 26 31.32 -9.82 -12.92
CA ASP A 26 30.36 -10.47 -12.01
C ASP A 26 29.78 -11.68 -12.74
N GLU A 27 30.29 -12.88 -12.44
CA GLU A 27 29.76 -14.16 -12.91
C GLU A 27 28.38 -14.41 -12.29
N ARG A 28 27.35 -13.76 -12.81
CA ARG A 28 25.97 -14.21 -12.54
C ARG A 28 25.64 -15.31 -13.53
N GLU A 29 25.16 -16.43 -13.01
CA GLU A 29 24.48 -17.47 -13.79
C GLU A 29 23.17 -16.91 -14.36
N THR A 30 23.28 -16.10 -15.41
CA THR A 30 22.16 -15.71 -16.25
C THR A 30 22.51 -16.11 -17.66
N GLY A 31 21.59 -16.76 -18.38
CA GLY A 31 21.81 -17.32 -19.72
C GLY A 31 22.04 -16.29 -20.84
N TYR A 32 22.72 -15.19 -20.55
CA TYR A 32 23.17 -14.16 -21.47
C TYR A 32 24.67 -14.33 -21.76
N ASP A 33 25.10 -13.92 -22.95
CA ASP A 33 26.49 -13.86 -23.41
C ASP A 33 27.27 -12.63 -22.90
N HIS A 34 26.60 -11.75 -22.15
CA HIS A 34 27.18 -10.60 -21.46
C HIS A 34 27.27 -10.83 -19.96
N ALA A 35 28.39 -10.44 -19.36
CA ALA A 35 28.58 -10.48 -17.91
C ALA A 35 28.71 -9.06 -17.34
N ALA A 36 28.15 -8.82 -16.15
CA ALA A 36 28.14 -7.48 -15.59
C ALA A 36 29.55 -7.06 -15.17
N LEU A 37 30.07 -5.98 -15.76
CA LEU A 37 31.36 -5.39 -15.39
C LEU A 37 31.23 -4.61 -14.09
N MET A 38 32.01 -5.00 -13.08
CA MET A 38 32.10 -4.35 -11.80
C MET A 38 33.38 -3.52 -11.73
N MET A 39 33.22 -2.20 -11.64
CA MET A 39 34.32 -1.25 -11.46
C MET A 39 34.32 -0.73 -10.02
N SER A 40 35.42 -0.92 -9.31
CA SER A 40 35.63 -0.33 -7.99
C SER A 40 36.43 0.94 -8.13
N VAL A 41 35.92 2.06 -7.62
CA VAL A 41 36.61 3.36 -7.63
C VAL A 41 36.91 3.77 -6.18
N SER A 42 38.19 4.05 -5.90
CA SER A 42 38.63 4.59 -4.62
C SER A 42 38.65 6.11 -4.68
N LEU A 43 37.73 6.74 -3.94
CA LEU A 43 37.58 8.20 -3.88
C LEU A 43 37.88 8.71 -2.48
N GLU A 44 38.52 9.87 -2.37
CA GLU A 44 38.55 10.60 -1.12
C GLU A 44 37.17 11.19 -0.81
N VAL A 45 36.71 10.94 0.42
CA VAL A 45 35.40 11.27 0.99
C VAL A 45 34.96 12.72 0.76
N GLU A 46 35.90 13.65 0.67
CA GLU A 46 35.66 15.09 0.65
C GLU A 46 35.05 15.61 -0.66
N HIS A 47 35.05 14.80 -1.72
CA HIS A 47 34.59 15.19 -3.06
C HIS A 47 33.17 14.72 -3.45
N LEU A 48 32.44 14.01 -2.58
CA LEU A 48 31.12 13.46 -2.90
C LEU A 48 29.96 14.38 -2.47
N SER A 49 29.17 14.88 -3.43
CA SER A 49 27.96 15.68 -3.17
C SER A 49 26.69 14.84 -3.04
N ARG A 50 25.71 15.34 -2.28
CA ARG A 50 24.45 14.66 -1.89
C ARG A 50 23.55 14.26 -3.08
N GLU A 51 23.70 14.90 -4.24
CA GLU A 51 22.79 14.77 -5.38
C GLU A 51 23.06 13.54 -6.27
N HIS A 52 24.20 12.87 -6.09
CA HIS A 52 24.68 11.83 -7.00
C HIS A 52 24.61 10.39 -6.42
N ILE A 53 24.20 10.21 -5.16
CA ILE A 53 24.26 8.91 -4.48
C ILE A 53 22.84 8.35 -4.31
N ALA A 54 22.37 7.63 -5.33
CA ALA A 54 21.20 6.77 -5.22
C ALA A 54 21.65 5.39 -4.72
N VAL A 55 21.47 5.13 -3.43
CA VAL A 55 21.48 3.74 -2.93
C VAL A 55 20.12 3.16 -3.30
N ASN A 56 20.03 2.54 -4.47
CA ASN A 56 18.97 1.60 -4.75
C ASN A 56 19.59 0.22 -4.72
N ARG A 57 19.16 -0.64 -3.80
CA ARG A 57 19.16 -2.06 -4.12
C ARG A 57 18.07 -2.27 -5.15
N ALA A 58 18.39 -3.10 -6.14
CA ALA A 58 17.48 -3.50 -7.20
C ALA A 58 16.06 -3.66 -6.62
N LYS A 59 15.11 -2.87 -7.15
CA LYS A 59 13.76 -3.43 -7.24
C LYS A 59 13.99 -4.81 -7.83
N THR A 60 13.50 -5.85 -7.19
CA THR A 60 13.30 -7.09 -7.90
C THR A 60 12.40 -6.68 -9.06
N ASP A 61 13.01 -6.47 -10.22
CA ASP A 61 12.26 -6.40 -11.45
C ASP A 61 11.48 -7.71 -11.42
N VAL A 62 10.17 -7.59 -11.31
CA VAL A 62 9.33 -8.67 -11.75
C VAL A 62 9.69 -8.75 -13.22
N LEU A 63 10.62 -9.66 -13.54
CA LEU A 63 10.99 -10.01 -14.90
C LEU A 63 9.66 -10.34 -15.55
N LEU A 64 9.12 -9.36 -16.27
CA LEU A 64 8.01 -9.56 -17.18
C LEU A 64 8.60 -10.48 -18.24
N PRO A 65 8.20 -11.76 -18.30
CA PRO A 65 8.62 -12.58 -19.42
C PRO A 65 8.08 -11.88 -20.66
N ALA A 66 8.96 -11.38 -21.53
CA ALA A 66 8.58 -10.75 -22.78
C ALA A 66 8.18 -11.82 -23.81
N THR A 67 7.24 -12.68 -23.42
CA THR A 67 6.88 -13.90 -24.14
C THR A 67 5.93 -13.64 -25.30
N THR A 68 5.11 -12.60 -25.21
CA THR A 68 4.19 -12.18 -26.27
C THR A 68 4.57 -10.83 -26.86
N ASP A 69 4.05 -10.49 -28.03
CA ASP A 69 4.28 -9.17 -28.63
C ASP A 69 3.62 -8.04 -27.82
N LEU A 70 2.50 -8.32 -27.13
CA LEU A 70 1.89 -7.37 -26.20
C LEU A 70 2.72 -7.19 -24.92
N ASP A 71 3.42 -8.22 -24.44
CA ASP A 71 4.38 -8.07 -23.33
C ASP A 71 5.55 -7.16 -23.73
N LYS A 72 6.09 -7.34 -24.95
CA LYS A 72 7.14 -6.47 -25.50
C LYS A 72 6.63 -5.03 -25.67
N LEU A 73 5.41 -4.86 -26.16
CA LEU A 73 4.80 -3.54 -26.32
C LEU A 73 4.62 -2.84 -24.98
N LEU A 74 4.11 -3.54 -23.97
CA LEU A 74 4.02 -3.01 -22.60
C LEU A 74 5.38 -2.59 -22.06
N LEU A 75 6.41 -3.41 -22.25
CA LEU A 75 7.78 -3.08 -21.84
C LEU A 75 8.30 -1.83 -22.55
N ALA A 76 8.08 -1.71 -23.85
CA ALA A 76 8.45 -0.53 -24.63
C ALA A 76 7.71 0.73 -24.13
N THR A 77 6.40 0.64 -23.85
CA THR A 77 5.62 1.74 -23.26
C THR A 77 6.14 2.16 -21.90
N ILE A 78 6.54 1.21 -21.05
CA ILE A 78 7.13 1.49 -19.74
C ILE A 78 8.49 2.19 -19.91
N GLU A 79 9.33 1.71 -20.82
CA GLU A 79 10.66 2.24 -21.10
C GLU A 79 10.60 3.68 -21.63
N ALA A 80 9.64 3.97 -22.50
CA ALA A 80 9.40 5.30 -23.02
C ALA A 80 9.11 6.33 -21.91
N GLY A 81 8.50 5.89 -20.80
CA GLY A 81 8.22 6.72 -19.62
C GLY A 81 9.37 6.85 -18.61
N LYS A 82 10.53 6.23 -18.84
CA LYS A 82 11.68 6.35 -17.93
C LYS A 82 12.47 7.63 -18.20
N ASP A 83 12.74 8.37 -17.13
CA ASP A 83 13.70 9.48 -17.11
C ASP A 83 15.12 8.97 -17.45
N ASP A 84 15.92 9.80 -18.12
CA ASP A 84 17.28 9.46 -18.58
C ASP A 84 18.16 8.96 -17.44
N LYS A 85 17.99 9.51 -16.24
CA LYS A 85 18.70 9.04 -15.04
C LYS A 85 18.37 7.60 -14.66
N LYS A 86 17.11 7.17 -14.82
CA LYS A 86 16.68 5.78 -14.58
C LYS A 86 17.19 4.85 -15.68
N LYS A 87 17.16 5.27 -16.94
CA LYS A 87 17.71 4.52 -18.07
C LYS A 87 19.20 4.24 -17.88
N ILE A 88 19.96 5.27 -17.50
CA ILE A 88 21.39 5.13 -17.14
C ILE A 88 21.57 4.15 -15.97
N LEU A 89 20.75 4.22 -14.93
CA LEU A 89 20.85 3.31 -13.78
C LEU A 89 20.56 1.84 -14.13
N GLU A 90 19.68 1.56 -15.08
CA GLU A 90 19.40 0.19 -15.53
C GLU A 90 20.51 -0.36 -16.42
N VAL A 91 21.06 0.47 -17.32
CA VAL A 91 22.16 0.07 -18.20
C VAL A 91 23.46 -0.14 -17.42
N TYR A 92 23.79 0.77 -16.50
CA TYR A 92 25.09 0.78 -15.81
C TYR A 92 25.04 0.24 -14.38
N GLY A 93 23.85 -0.08 -13.88
CA GLY A 93 23.65 -0.63 -12.53
C GLY A 93 23.79 0.39 -11.39
N SER A 94 23.53 -0.08 -10.17
CA SER A 94 23.62 0.72 -8.94
C SER A 94 25.06 0.86 -8.43
N VAL A 95 25.47 2.06 -8.05
CA VAL A 95 26.77 2.31 -7.40
C VAL A 95 26.74 1.81 -5.94
N ARG A 96 27.61 0.86 -5.59
CA ARG A 96 27.82 0.41 -4.20
C ARG A 96 29.05 1.12 -3.63
N ILE A 97 28.86 1.86 -2.53
CA ILE A 97 29.95 2.53 -1.83
C ILE A 97 30.35 1.68 -0.61
N GLU A 98 31.55 1.11 -0.65
CA GLU A 98 32.20 0.48 0.51
C GLU A 98 33.24 1.41 1.10
N THR A 99 33.11 1.74 2.39
CA THR A 99 34.07 2.58 3.11
C THR A 99 34.59 1.87 4.35
N LYS A 100 35.82 2.20 4.77
CA LYS A 100 36.46 1.60 5.96
C LYS A 100 35.52 1.59 7.16
N ILE A 101 35.28 0.40 7.74
CA ILE A 101 34.35 0.24 8.86
C ILE A 101 34.98 0.76 10.15
N VAL A 102 34.40 1.82 10.71
CA VAL A 102 34.67 2.30 12.06
C VAL A 102 33.81 1.50 13.02
N ARG A 103 34.44 0.92 14.04
CA ARG A 103 33.77 0.13 15.08
C ARG A 103 33.72 0.91 16.38
N VAL A 104 32.57 0.92 17.02
CA VAL A 104 32.37 1.57 18.33
C VAL A 104 31.47 0.71 19.20
N ALA A 105 31.83 0.54 20.45
CA ALA A 105 30.96 -0.06 21.45
C ALA A 105 30.35 1.05 22.31
N VAL A 106 29.05 0.94 22.57
CA VAL A 106 28.31 1.88 23.41
C VAL A 106 27.62 1.15 24.55
N HIS A 107 27.50 1.83 25.68
CA HIS A 107 26.73 1.33 26.82
C HIS A 107 26.13 2.49 27.63
N GLY A 108 24.98 2.25 28.24
CA GLY A 108 24.31 3.14 29.16
C GLY A 108 24.15 2.50 30.53
N SER A 109 24.50 3.24 31.58
CA SER A 109 24.35 2.84 32.99
C SER A 109 23.52 3.86 33.75
N VAL A 110 22.71 3.42 34.71
CA VAL A 110 21.98 4.29 35.63
C VAL A 110 22.31 3.87 37.06
N ALA A 111 22.66 4.84 37.91
CA ALA A 111 22.99 4.63 39.33
C ALA A 111 22.03 5.42 40.25
N GLY A 112 21.65 4.82 41.38
CA GLY A 112 20.91 5.45 42.48
C GLY A 112 19.70 4.67 43.00
N SER A 113 19.53 4.62 44.32
CA SER A 113 18.29 4.22 45.02
C SER A 113 17.63 5.46 45.64
N GLY A 114 16.49 5.92 45.11
CA GLY A 114 15.78 7.12 45.58
C GLY A 114 15.68 8.27 44.56
N HIS A 115 15.12 9.43 44.97
CA HIS A 115 14.66 10.55 44.11
C HIS A 115 15.73 11.30 43.27
N ALA A 116 16.97 10.81 43.18
CA ALA A 116 17.98 11.30 42.26
C ALA A 116 18.61 10.14 41.48
N THR A 117 18.09 9.86 40.29
CA THR A 117 18.70 8.91 39.33
C THR A 117 19.76 9.63 38.50
N VAL A 118 20.97 9.07 38.39
CA VAL A 118 22.05 9.61 37.54
C VAL A 118 22.36 8.61 36.42
N GLY A 119 22.38 9.08 35.18
CA GLY A 119 22.74 8.27 34.02
C GLY A 119 24.18 8.51 33.56
N GLY A 120 24.81 7.49 33.00
CA GLY A 120 26.11 7.56 32.37
C GLY A 120 26.09 6.88 31.00
N ALA A 121 26.59 7.56 29.98
CA ALA A 121 26.77 7.04 28.64
C ALA A 121 28.27 6.81 28.39
N GLY A 122 28.63 5.58 28.04
CA GLY A 122 29.99 5.16 27.70
C GLY A 122 30.12 4.88 26.21
N ILE A 123 31.16 5.45 25.59
CA ILE A 123 31.45 5.30 24.16
C ILE A 123 32.91 4.87 24.03
N PHE A 124 33.15 3.68 23.48
CA PHE A 124 34.47 3.10 23.36
C PHE A 124 34.79 2.79 21.89
N TRP A 125 35.82 3.46 21.36
CA TRP A 125 36.31 3.32 19.99
C TRP A 125 37.53 2.41 19.88
N GLY A 126 38.16 2.02 21.00
CA GLY A 126 39.35 1.19 21.06
C GLY A 126 40.32 1.66 22.15
N ASP A 127 41.31 0.81 22.46
CA ASP A 127 42.34 1.15 23.45
C ASP A 127 43.09 2.41 23.03
N CYS A 128 43.31 3.32 23.98
CA CYS A 128 43.99 4.61 23.77
C CYS A 128 43.32 5.57 22.75
N SER A 129 42.07 5.31 22.31
CA SER A 129 41.39 6.24 21.41
C SER A 129 41.03 7.56 22.12
N PRO A 130 41.41 8.74 21.58
CA PRO A 130 41.04 10.03 22.16
C PRO A 130 39.54 10.33 22.02
N ARG A 131 38.79 9.50 21.26
CA ARG A 131 37.33 9.61 21.10
C ARG A 131 36.57 8.84 22.19
N ASN A 132 37.24 8.07 23.03
CA ASN A 132 36.62 7.39 24.16
C ASN A 132 36.00 8.42 25.09
N ALA A 133 34.75 8.21 25.47
CA ALA A 133 33.99 9.18 26.24
C ALA A 133 33.19 8.54 27.37
N SER A 134 33.22 9.19 28.53
CA SER A 134 32.33 8.97 29.67
C SER A 134 31.52 10.23 29.88
N ILE A 135 30.21 10.14 29.69
CA ILE A 135 29.33 11.31 29.69
C ILE A 135 28.24 11.12 30.74
N ARG A 136 28.02 12.14 31.58
CA ARG A 136 26.88 12.17 32.50
C ARG A 136 25.63 12.57 31.73
N VAL A 137 24.60 11.73 31.81
CA VAL A 137 23.29 11.98 31.20
C VAL A 137 22.34 12.49 32.27
N VAL A 138 21.81 13.70 32.06
CA VAL A 138 20.86 14.35 32.97
C VAL A 138 19.52 14.46 32.26
N HIS A 139 18.50 13.80 32.78
CA HIS A 139 17.15 13.84 32.23
C HIS A 139 16.12 13.64 33.34
N ALA A 140 14.97 14.32 33.25
CA ALA A 140 13.92 14.26 34.28
C ALA A 140 13.34 12.85 34.49
N LYS A 141 13.48 11.96 33.49
CA LYS A 141 13.08 10.54 33.54
C LYS A 141 14.19 9.68 32.93
N LEU A 142 15.18 9.30 33.73
CA LEU A 142 16.29 8.45 33.30
C LEU A 142 15.89 6.98 33.30
N THR A 143 16.20 6.29 32.21
CA THR A 143 16.03 4.84 32.04
C THR A 143 17.27 4.26 31.36
N ASN A 144 17.57 2.98 31.56
CA ASN A 144 18.67 2.29 30.85
C ASN A 144 18.52 2.44 29.33
N ALA A 145 17.30 2.37 28.81
CA ALA A 145 17.01 2.60 27.41
C ALA A 145 17.39 4.02 26.94
N ARG A 146 17.11 5.05 27.74
CA ARG A 146 17.44 6.44 27.39
C ARG A 146 18.94 6.67 27.35
N VAL A 147 19.68 6.23 28.37
CA VAL A 147 21.14 6.41 28.42
C VAL A 147 21.87 5.64 27.34
N GLU A 148 21.34 4.48 26.92
CA GLU A 148 21.90 3.74 25.80
C GLU A 148 21.65 4.44 24.46
N LEU A 149 20.43 4.96 24.23
CA LEU A 149 20.13 5.77 23.06
C LEU A 149 21.00 7.04 23.02
N GLU A 150 21.31 7.62 24.17
CA GLU A 150 22.22 8.76 24.30
C GLU A 150 23.64 8.41 23.83
N ALA A 151 24.15 7.27 24.28
CA ALA A 151 25.44 6.76 23.83
C ALA A 151 25.47 6.49 22.31
N ILE A 152 24.38 5.96 21.73
CA ILE A 152 24.23 5.78 20.27
C ILE A 152 24.22 7.14 19.55
N ALA A 153 23.46 8.12 20.02
CA ALA A 153 23.38 9.44 19.40
C ALA A 153 24.74 10.13 19.38
N LEU A 154 25.47 10.08 20.49
CA LEU A 154 26.80 10.65 20.63
C LEU A 154 27.84 9.91 19.76
N ALA A 155 27.76 8.58 19.69
CA ALA A 155 28.61 7.80 18.80
C ALA A 155 28.37 8.14 17.32
N LEU A 156 27.11 8.32 16.92
CA LEU A 156 26.74 8.75 15.56
C LEU A 156 27.25 10.16 15.24
N PHE A 157 27.19 11.07 16.23
CA PHE A 157 27.69 12.43 16.09
C PHE A 157 29.22 12.48 15.94
N ALA A 158 29.95 11.71 16.75
CA ALA A 158 31.41 11.68 16.74
C ALA A 158 32.01 10.85 15.58
N ALA A 159 31.23 9.97 14.95
CA ALA A 159 31.68 9.19 13.80
C ALA A 159 31.75 10.05 12.52
N PRO A 160 32.85 9.99 11.74
CA PRO A 160 32.90 10.60 10.41
C PRO A 160 31.74 10.12 9.55
N ARG A 161 30.95 11.04 8.97
CA ARG A 161 29.70 10.71 8.26
C ARG A 161 29.88 9.84 7.02
N GLY A 162 31.12 9.76 6.54
CA GLY A 162 31.51 9.05 5.32
C GLY A 162 32.20 7.72 5.46
N LEU A 163 32.40 7.26 6.70
CA LEU A 163 32.93 5.93 6.94
C LEU A 163 31.79 5.02 7.39
N SER A 164 31.81 3.75 7.00
CA SER A 164 30.79 2.81 7.47
C SER A 164 30.92 2.69 8.98
N LEU A 165 29.81 2.80 9.72
CA LEU A 165 29.84 2.76 11.18
C LEU A 165 29.19 1.48 11.68
N LYS A 166 29.89 0.74 12.54
CA LYS A 166 29.35 -0.42 13.24
C LYS A 166 29.30 -0.13 14.73
N ILE A 167 28.09 -0.01 15.27
CA ILE A 167 27.83 0.21 16.70
C ILE A 167 27.47 -1.11 17.35
N PHE A 168 28.20 -1.48 18.40
CA PHE A 168 27.93 -2.62 19.26
C PHE A 168 27.24 -2.16 20.54
N THR A 169 26.13 -2.80 20.90
CA THR A 169 25.37 -2.50 22.12
C THR A 169 24.75 -3.78 22.70
N ARG A 170 24.52 -3.80 24.02
CA ARG A 170 23.75 -4.85 24.70
C ARG A 170 22.24 -4.57 24.73
N SER A 171 21.81 -3.41 24.27
CA SER A 171 20.40 -3.02 24.30
C SER A 171 19.68 -3.43 23.03
N GLU A 172 19.01 -4.58 23.07
CA GLU A 172 18.08 -4.99 22.02
C GLU A 172 17.02 -3.90 21.75
N TYR A 173 16.51 -3.27 22.82
CA TYR A 173 15.55 -2.18 22.73
C TYR A 173 16.08 -1.01 21.88
N ALA A 174 17.33 -0.58 22.11
CA ALA A 174 17.89 0.55 21.38
C ALA A 174 18.08 0.23 19.89
N VAL A 175 18.59 -0.96 19.57
CA VAL A 175 18.74 -1.43 18.18
C VAL A 175 17.39 -1.47 17.47
N ARG A 176 16.37 -2.07 18.10
CA ARG A 176 15.03 -2.15 17.51
C ARG A 176 14.36 -0.78 17.38
N SER A 177 14.55 0.10 18.38
CA SER A 177 13.98 1.45 18.37
C SER A 177 14.49 2.28 17.20
N VAL A 178 15.79 2.17 16.89
CA VAL A 178 16.40 2.89 15.77
C VAL A 178 16.06 2.26 14.43
N LYS A 179 16.12 0.93 14.30
CA LYS A 179 15.92 0.25 13.02
C LYS A 179 14.45 0.06 12.63
N PHE A 180 13.64 -0.47 13.53
CA PHE A 180 12.27 -0.91 13.21
C PHE A 180 11.21 0.11 13.64
N TYR A 181 11.43 0.83 14.75
CA TYR A 181 10.38 1.68 15.33
C TYR A 181 10.46 3.14 14.89
N ALA A 182 11.64 3.62 14.47
CA ALA A 182 11.87 5.03 14.16
C ALA A 182 10.92 5.57 13.08
N ILE A 183 10.66 4.83 11.99
CA ILE A 183 9.74 5.27 10.92
C ILE A 183 8.31 5.41 11.43
N LYS A 184 7.81 4.37 12.12
CA LYS A 184 6.47 4.38 12.69
C LYS A 184 6.31 5.53 13.68
N ASN A 185 7.31 5.75 14.54
CA ASN A 185 7.29 6.83 15.52
C ASN A 185 7.39 8.22 14.86
N ALA A 186 8.15 8.36 13.77
CA ALA A 186 8.22 9.58 12.97
C ALA A 186 6.85 9.93 12.35
N ALA A 187 6.16 8.94 11.78
CA ALA A 187 4.81 9.10 11.23
C ALA A 187 3.77 9.49 12.31
N LEU A 188 4.02 9.12 13.56
CA LEU A 188 3.21 9.48 14.73
C LEU A 188 3.69 10.76 15.45
N GLY A 189 4.59 11.54 14.82
CA GLY A 189 5.06 12.81 15.36
C GLY A 189 5.95 12.70 16.59
N TRP A 190 6.67 11.58 16.74
CA TRP A 190 7.59 11.29 17.87
C TRP A 190 6.92 11.19 19.25
N ALA A 191 5.61 11.00 19.29
CA ALA A 191 4.84 10.84 20.53
C ALA A 191 5.05 9.47 21.20
N CYS A 192 6.30 9.15 21.56
CA CYS A 192 6.73 7.90 22.18
C CYS A 192 7.83 8.16 23.23
N PRO A 193 8.07 7.22 24.18
CA PRO A 193 9.22 7.31 25.08
C PRO A 193 10.52 7.47 24.31
N ASN A 194 11.36 8.42 24.73
CA ASN A 194 12.64 8.76 24.08
C ASN A 194 12.50 9.26 22.62
N GLY A 195 11.30 9.72 22.21
CA GLY A 195 11.05 10.21 20.85
C GLY A 195 11.90 11.42 20.46
N ASP A 196 12.23 12.27 21.42
CA ASP A 196 13.12 13.43 21.27
C ASP A 196 14.55 13.01 20.85
N ILE A 197 15.11 11.98 21.46
CA ILE A 197 16.44 11.48 21.11
C ILE A 197 16.43 10.59 19.87
N LEU A 198 15.36 9.80 19.67
CA LEU A 198 15.21 9.01 18.44
C LEU A 198 15.12 9.90 17.21
N LYS A 199 14.50 11.08 17.33
CA LYS A 199 14.52 12.11 16.29
C LYS A 199 15.94 12.57 15.98
N ASN A 200 16.77 12.82 17.00
CA ASN A 200 18.17 13.23 16.82
C ASN A 200 19.02 12.12 16.19
N ILE A 201 18.82 10.87 16.62
CA ILE A 201 19.49 9.69 16.04
C ILE A 201 19.12 9.56 14.57
N LEU A 202 17.82 9.63 14.23
CA LEU A 202 17.36 9.55 12.86
C LEU A 202 17.98 10.64 12.00
N GLU A 203 18.06 11.86 12.51
CA GLU A 203 18.66 12.97 11.78
C GLU A 203 20.17 12.75 11.55
N CYS A 204 20.89 12.22 12.54
CA CYS A 204 22.29 11.85 12.36
C CYS A 204 22.45 10.76 11.30
N ILE A 205 21.54 9.78 11.26
CA ILE A 205 21.54 8.71 10.24
C ILE A 205 21.27 9.30 8.85
N ASN A 206 20.27 10.16 8.71
CA ASN A 206 19.91 10.78 7.43
C ASN A 206 21.04 11.65 6.86
N ARG A 207 21.88 12.25 7.72
CA ARG A 207 23.07 13.02 7.32
C ARG A 207 24.31 12.18 7.04
N ARG A 208 24.34 10.90 7.45
CA ARG A 208 25.41 9.97 7.05
C ARG A 208 25.20 9.51 5.62
N TRP A 209 26.28 9.44 4.85
CA TRP A 209 26.27 8.88 3.50
C TRP A 209 26.76 7.43 3.46
N ALA A 210 27.59 7.03 4.43
CA ALA A 210 28.02 5.64 4.57
C ALA A 210 27.07 4.79 5.46
N PRO A 211 26.98 3.47 5.21
CA PRO A 211 26.11 2.56 5.96
C PRO A 211 26.32 2.56 7.48
N LEU A 212 25.24 2.28 8.22
CA LEU A 212 25.23 2.05 9.65
C LEU A 212 24.84 0.60 9.94
N ALA A 213 25.63 -0.09 10.76
CA ALA A 213 25.32 -1.40 11.30
C ALA A 213 25.13 -1.32 12.82
N LEU A 214 23.93 -1.64 13.31
CA LEU A 214 23.61 -1.75 14.73
C LEU A 214 23.62 -3.23 15.13
N THR A 215 24.65 -3.64 15.89
CA THR A 215 24.84 -5.03 16.29
C THR A 215 24.47 -5.21 17.75
N HIS A 216 23.41 -5.96 18.01
CA HIS A 216 23.04 -6.41 19.34
C HIS A 216 23.93 -7.60 19.75
N ILE A 217 24.62 -7.48 20.89
CA ILE A 217 25.41 -8.58 21.47
C ILE A 217 24.67 -9.12 22.69
N LYS A 218 24.33 -10.41 22.65
CA LYS A 218 23.65 -11.10 23.76
C LYS A 218 24.53 -11.11 25.02
N THR A 219 23.89 -11.00 26.18
CA THR A 219 24.53 -10.94 27.51
C THR A 219 25.43 -12.13 27.84
N SER A 220 25.22 -13.30 27.22
CA SER A 220 26.06 -14.50 27.41
C SER A 220 27.41 -14.44 26.68
N VAL A 221 27.64 -13.46 25.80
CA VAL A 221 28.88 -13.35 25.01
C VAL A 221 29.77 -12.26 25.60
N THR A 222 30.95 -12.64 26.08
CA THR A 222 31.95 -11.70 26.60
C THR A 222 32.64 -10.98 25.44
N HIS A 223 32.34 -9.70 25.23
CA HIS A 223 32.97 -8.88 24.19
C HIS A 223 33.80 -7.75 24.83
N GLY A 224 35.12 -7.77 24.65
CA GLY A 224 36.05 -6.85 25.34
C GLY A 224 35.69 -5.36 25.20
N HIS A 225 35.35 -4.92 23.99
CA HIS A 225 34.94 -3.53 23.74
C HIS A 225 33.66 -3.11 24.49
N LEU A 226 32.70 -4.03 24.68
CA LEU A 226 31.48 -3.72 25.42
C LEU A 226 31.74 -3.61 26.92
N LYS A 227 32.65 -4.43 27.46
CA LYS A 227 33.09 -4.31 28.86
C LYS A 227 33.79 -2.97 29.11
N ALA A 228 34.59 -2.50 28.16
CA ALA A 228 35.20 -1.17 28.23
C ALA A 228 34.15 -0.05 28.14
N ALA A 229 33.17 -0.15 27.24
CA ALA A 229 32.06 0.80 27.16
C ALA A 229 31.22 0.82 28.46
N GLU A 230 31.02 -0.33 29.10
CA GLU A 230 30.33 -0.47 30.38
C GLU A 230 31.07 0.24 31.53
N GLN A 231 32.40 0.07 31.60
CA GLN A 231 33.23 0.80 32.57
C GLN A 231 33.17 2.31 32.34
N LEU A 232 33.20 2.77 31.09
CA LEU A 232 33.05 4.18 30.74
C LEU A 232 31.67 4.72 31.12
N ALA A 233 30.61 3.94 30.95
CA ALA A 233 29.26 4.32 31.35
C ALA A 233 29.14 4.45 32.88
N LEU A 234 29.74 3.53 33.64
CA LEU A 234 29.80 3.60 35.11
C LEU A 234 30.67 4.76 35.61
N ALA A 235 31.74 5.11 34.92
CA ALA A 235 32.49 6.32 35.20
C ALA A 235 31.62 7.57 34.96
N GLY A 236 30.81 7.57 33.89
CA GLY A 236 29.86 8.63 33.57
C GLY A 236 28.85 8.91 34.68
N THR A 237 28.38 7.88 35.41
CA THR A 237 27.47 8.07 36.55
C THR A 237 28.12 8.77 37.76
N LYS A 238 29.46 8.77 37.82
CA LYS A 238 30.25 9.36 38.93
C LYS A 238 30.72 10.79 38.64
N ILE A 239 30.58 11.27 37.40
CA ILE A 239 30.99 12.64 37.02
C ILE A 239 30.10 13.65 37.76
N PRO A 240 30.63 14.68 38.44
CA PRO A 240 29.82 15.68 39.14
C PRO A 240 28.88 16.45 38.19
N HIS A 241 27.68 16.82 38.67
CA HIS A 241 26.78 17.67 37.90
C HIS A 241 27.36 19.08 37.79
N LYS A 242 27.82 19.48 36.59
CA LYS A 242 28.15 20.88 36.29
C LYS A 242 26.91 21.56 35.69
N PRO A 243 26.36 22.64 36.31
CA PRO A 243 25.13 23.30 35.84
C PRO A 243 25.18 23.96 34.44
N ALA A 244 26.30 23.88 33.72
CA ALA A 244 26.53 24.65 32.49
C ALA A 244 26.77 23.82 31.22
N ALA A 245 26.64 22.49 31.27
CA ALA A 245 26.77 21.64 30.09
C ALA A 245 25.58 20.69 29.98
N GLN A 246 24.42 21.20 29.55
CA GLN A 246 23.49 20.33 28.83
C GLN A 246 24.26 19.76 27.65
N VAL A 247 24.09 18.45 27.37
CA VAL A 247 24.53 17.87 26.10
C VAL A 247 23.79 18.64 25.02
N LEU A 248 24.45 19.66 24.46
CA LEU A 248 23.92 20.48 23.38
C LEU A 248 23.86 19.59 22.15
N HIS A 249 22.70 18.99 21.93
CA HIS A 249 22.35 18.54 20.59
C HIS A 249 22.20 19.81 19.74
N PRO A 250 22.95 19.98 18.65
CA PRO A 250 22.76 21.14 17.78
C PRO A 250 21.29 21.22 17.35
N HIS A 251 20.69 22.41 17.39
CA HIS A 251 19.36 22.65 16.85
C HIS A 251 19.38 22.40 15.34
N LEU A 252 18.57 21.45 14.86
CA LEU A 252 18.55 21.03 13.46
C LEU A 252 17.17 21.40 12.86
N PRO A 253 17.13 21.95 11.63
CA PRO A 253 15.89 22.48 11.02
C PRO A 253 14.84 21.37 10.78
N ALA A 254 13.57 21.76 10.79
CA ALA A 254 12.43 20.85 10.59
C ALA A 254 12.23 20.48 9.11
N GLY A 255 11.86 19.21 8.83
CA GLY A 255 11.45 18.76 7.49
C GLY A 255 12.26 17.60 6.89
N LEU A 256 12.60 16.58 7.68
CA LEU A 256 13.48 15.50 7.21
C LEU A 256 12.75 14.41 6.44
N PRO A 257 13.40 13.80 5.41
CA PRO A 257 12.85 12.67 4.67
C PRO A 257 12.68 11.44 5.57
N VAL A 258 11.82 10.51 5.12
CA VAL A 258 11.62 9.18 5.72
C VAL A 258 12.99 8.49 5.90
N LEU A 259 13.22 7.83 7.05
CA LEU A 259 14.43 7.05 7.29
C LEU A 259 14.65 6.11 6.11
N ASP A 260 15.81 6.21 5.48
CA ASP A 260 16.26 5.21 4.54
C ASP A 260 16.58 3.93 5.34
N CYS A 261 15.58 3.06 5.47
CA CYS A 261 15.70 1.80 6.20
C CYS A 261 16.83 0.94 5.66
N GLU A 262 17.26 1.12 4.41
CA GLU A 262 18.30 0.29 3.79
C GLU A 262 19.71 0.69 4.26
N LYS A 263 19.90 1.93 4.73
CA LYS A 263 21.17 2.41 5.32
C LYS A 263 21.48 1.83 6.70
N VAL A 264 20.48 1.29 7.40
CA VAL A 264 20.63 0.72 8.75
C VAL A 264 20.47 -0.79 8.69
N THR A 265 21.55 -1.52 8.98
CA THR A 265 21.52 -2.98 9.09
C THR A 265 21.61 -3.41 10.55
N THR A 266 21.07 -4.59 10.85
CA THR A 266 21.17 -5.19 12.19
C THR A 266 21.19 -6.71 12.09
N ASN A 267 21.74 -7.36 13.12
CA ASN A 267 21.72 -8.80 13.30
C ASN A 267 20.42 -9.32 13.94
N LEU A 268 19.48 -8.43 14.26
CA LEU A 268 18.14 -8.81 14.72
C LEU A 268 17.21 -9.05 13.53
N LYS A 269 16.39 -10.11 13.58
CA LYS A 269 15.33 -10.35 12.61
C LYS A 269 14.11 -9.48 12.95
N ASP A 270 13.40 -9.03 11.92
CA ASP A 270 12.11 -8.35 12.11
C ASP A 270 11.04 -9.36 12.50
N THR A 271 10.93 -9.62 13.80
CA THR A 271 9.87 -10.44 14.38
C THR A 271 8.67 -9.55 14.62
N VAL A 272 7.76 -9.50 13.65
CA VAL A 272 6.46 -8.81 13.71
C VAL A 272 5.64 -9.26 14.95
N GLU A 273 5.94 -10.42 15.51
CA GLU A 273 5.14 -11.10 16.54
C GLU A 273 5.30 -10.61 18.00
N GLN A 274 6.34 -9.84 18.36
CA GLN A 274 6.47 -9.36 19.75
C GLN A 274 5.69 -8.06 20.06
N HIS A 275 4.91 -7.55 19.11
CA HIS A 275 4.33 -6.20 19.15
C HIS A 275 3.02 -6.01 19.91
N VAL A 276 2.57 -6.99 20.70
CA VAL A 276 1.33 -6.83 21.50
C VAL A 276 1.54 -6.91 23.02
N ALA A 277 2.67 -7.42 23.52
CA ALA A 277 2.77 -7.75 24.95
C ALA A 277 3.51 -6.74 25.86
N ALA A 278 4.22 -5.73 25.34
CA ALA A 278 5.01 -4.86 26.21
C ALA A 278 5.09 -3.40 25.72
N ILE A 279 3.96 -2.68 25.80
CA ILE A 279 4.07 -1.23 25.98
C ILE A 279 4.28 -0.99 27.48
N ASP A 280 5.55 -0.94 27.90
CA ASP A 280 5.89 -0.53 29.25
C ASP A 280 5.69 0.99 29.35
N ILE A 281 4.44 1.36 29.66
CA ILE A 281 4.01 2.75 29.89
C ILE A 281 4.40 3.09 31.33
N PRO A 282 5.00 4.26 31.60
CA PRO A 282 5.46 4.63 32.93
C PRO A 282 4.39 4.35 33.97
N ARG A 283 4.75 3.55 34.98
CA ARG A 283 3.95 3.42 36.19
C ARG A 283 3.95 4.80 36.84
N GLY A 284 2.84 5.54 36.72
CA GLY A 284 2.63 6.78 37.48
C GLY A 284 2.83 6.55 38.98
N ASP A 285 2.99 7.63 39.74
CA ASP A 285 3.24 7.58 41.17
C ASP A 285 2.32 6.55 41.87
N PRO A 286 2.87 5.54 42.57
CA PRO A 286 2.07 4.56 43.29
C PRO A 286 1.21 5.18 44.40
N THR A 287 1.43 6.44 44.76
CA THR A 287 0.67 7.18 45.78
C THR A 287 -0.48 8.03 45.21
N ASP A 288 -0.64 8.15 43.88
CA ASP A 288 -1.71 8.95 43.26
C ASP A 288 -3.03 8.14 43.14
N PRO A 289 -4.09 8.47 43.92
CA PRO A 289 -5.38 7.78 43.88
C PRO A 289 -6.15 8.00 42.57
N HIS A 290 -5.64 8.83 41.65
CA HIS A 290 -6.24 9.18 40.37
C HIS A 290 -5.36 8.87 39.16
N ARG A 291 -4.31 8.06 39.33
CA ARG A 291 -3.33 7.67 38.31
C ARG A 291 -3.92 7.18 36.98
N GLY A 292 -5.06 6.51 37.00
CA GLY A 292 -5.81 6.12 35.79
C GLY A 292 -6.46 7.31 35.07
N ARG A 293 -6.99 8.27 35.83
CA ARG A 293 -7.71 9.45 35.34
C ARG A 293 -6.76 10.50 34.74
N SER A 294 -5.60 10.72 35.35
CA SER A 294 -4.58 11.66 34.82
C SER A 294 -4.03 11.18 33.47
N ARG A 295 -3.79 9.87 33.34
CA ARG A 295 -3.40 9.22 32.08
C ARG A 295 -4.48 9.33 31.01
N LEU A 296 -5.74 9.05 31.37
CA LEU A 296 -6.87 9.21 30.47
C LEU A 296 -7.09 10.67 30.05
N ARG A 297 -6.88 11.64 30.95
CA ARG A 297 -6.98 13.08 30.66
C ARG A 297 -5.92 13.54 29.66
N ALA A 298 -4.66 13.13 29.83
CA ALA A 298 -3.59 13.49 28.89
C ALA A 298 -3.84 12.93 27.48
N ILE A 299 -4.31 11.67 27.39
CA ILE A 299 -4.69 11.06 26.11
C ILE A 299 -5.90 11.78 25.50
N LYS A 300 -6.95 12.06 26.29
CA LYS A 300 -8.13 12.81 25.83
C LYS A 300 -7.76 14.22 25.36
N ASN A 301 -6.86 14.92 26.05
CA ASN A 301 -6.40 16.25 25.65
C ASN A 301 -5.59 16.23 24.35
N GLY A 302 -4.63 15.30 24.20
CA GLY A 302 -3.88 15.18 22.94
C GLY A 302 -4.76 14.72 21.76
N ASN A 303 -5.77 13.89 22.02
CA ASN A 303 -6.77 13.53 21.01
C ASN A 303 -7.64 14.75 20.64
N ARG A 304 -8.10 15.52 21.63
CA ARG A 304 -8.87 16.75 21.44
C ARG A 304 -8.09 17.78 20.64
N GLU A 305 -6.83 18.04 20.97
CA GLU A 305 -5.98 18.98 20.24
C GLU A 305 -5.83 18.58 18.76
N ARG A 306 -5.60 17.30 18.46
CA ARG A 306 -5.51 16.83 17.08
C ARG A 306 -6.81 17.02 16.31
N VAL A 307 -7.95 16.68 16.92
CA VAL A 307 -9.28 16.89 16.32
C VAL A 307 -9.56 18.37 16.08
N MET A 308 -9.26 19.23 17.05
CA MET A 308 -9.47 20.69 16.97
C MET A 308 -8.50 21.38 15.99
N SER A 309 -7.32 20.81 15.77
CA SER A 309 -6.31 21.35 14.84
C SER A 309 -6.53 20.95 13.38
N ALA A 310 -7.51 20.10 13.10
CA ALA A 310 -7.80 19.63 11.75
C ALA A 310 -8.40 20.76 10.89
N ARG A 311 -7.67 21.17 9.85
CA ARG A 311 -8.04 22.30 8.97
C ARG A 311 -8.95 21.91 7.79
N THR A 312 -9.23 20.62 7.61
CA THR A 312 -10.08 20.11 6.53
C THR A 312 -11.01 19.01 7.04
N PRO A 313 -12.20 18.82 6.44
CA PRO A 313 -13.10 17.71 6.78
C PRO A 313 -12.40 16.34 6.71
N GLY A 314 -11.52 16.13 5.73
CA GLY A 314 -10.74 14.91 5.60
C GLY A 314 -9.77 14.68 6.76
N ALA A 315 -9.07 15.71 7.22
CA ALA A 315 -8.15 15.63 8.36
C ALA A 315 -8.91 15.35 9.67
N PHE A 316 -10.09 15.98 9.84
CA PHE A 316 -10.96 15.77 10.99
C PHE A 316 -11.43 14.32 11.06
N TRP A 317 -12.01 13.80 9.97
CA TRP A 317 -12.51 12.43 9.93
C TRP A 317 -11.39 11.38 10.02
N LYS A 318 -10.19 11.67 9.51
CA LYS A 318 -9.02 10.81 9.69
C LYS A 318 -8.65 10.66 11.16
N GLU A 319 -8.68 11.75 11.92
CA GLU A 319 -8.34 11.72 13.33
C GLU A 319 -9.44 11.05 14.17
N ILE A 320 -10.71 11.30 13.86
CA ILE A 320 -11.83 10.57 14.47
C ILE A 320 -11.71 9.06 14.22
N LYS A 321 -11.39 8.62 12.98
CA LYS A 321 -11.16 7.20 12.66
C LYS A 321 -10.01 6.61 13.48
N ARG A 322 -8.89 7.33 13.62
CA ARG A 322 -7.75 6.88 14.46
C ARG A 322 -8.14 6.63 15.92
N LEU A 323 -9.11 7.36 16.45
CA LEU A 323 -9.61 7.23 17.82
C LEU A 323 -10.66 6.13 17.97
N ALA A 324 -11.46 5.91 16.93
CA ALA A 324 -12.58 4.98 16.93
C ALA A 324 -12.19 3.57 16.45
N ASP A 325 -11.14 3.44 15.64
CA ASP A 325 -10.74 2.15 15.08
C ASP A 325 -9.88 1.36 16.08
N PRO A 326 -10.21 0.08 16.36
CA PRO A 326 -9.38 -0.77 17.19
C PRO A 326 -7.98 -0.92 16.57
N ARG A 327 -6.96 -1.06 17.42
CA ARG A 327 -5.59 -1.35 16.97
C ARG A 327 -5.61 -2.62 16.08
N PRO A 328 -4.81 -2.68 15.00
CA PRO A 328 -4.75 -3.87 14.16
C PRO A 328 -4.44 -5.09 15.02
N LEU A 329 -5.34 -6.09 14.99
CA LEU A 329 -5.12 -7.36 15.65
C LEU A 329 -3.97 -8.11 14.94
N PRO A 330 -3.19 -8.93 15.66
CA PRO A 330 -2.18 -9.78 15.03
C PRO A 330 -2.82 -10.64 13.94
N ILE A 331 -2.06 -10.83 12.85
CA ILE A 331 -2.45 -11.67 11.71
C ILE A 331 -2.67 -13.08 12.24
N SER A 332 -3.91 -13.55 12.20
CA SER A 332 -4.36 -14.81 12.82
C SER A 332 -4.79 -15.86 11.80
N VAL A 333 -4.88 -15.49 10.52
CA VAL A 333 -5.25 -16.35 9.39
C VAL A 333 -4.12 -16.38 8.37
N SER A 334 -3.88 -17.52 7.75
CA SER A 334 -2.86 -17.66 6.69
C SER A 334 -3.39 -17.21 5.33
N ALA A 335 -2.49 -16.99 4.37
CA ALA A 335 -2.87 -16.72 2.98
C ALA A 335 -3.67 -17.87 2.36
N ASP A 336 -3.35 -19.12 2.68
CA ASP A 336 -4.07 -20.30 2.15
C ASP A 336 -5.48 -20.46 2.75
N THR A 337 -5.65 -20.16 4.04
CA THR A 337 -6.99 -20.15 4.65
C THR A 337 -7.88 -19.07 4.02
N LEU A 338 -7.33 -17.89 3.77
CA LEU A 338 -8.04 -16.83 3.04
C LEU A 338 -8.29 -17.20 1.58
N LYS A 339 -7.35 -17.88 0.90
CA LYS A 339 -7.53 -18.41 -0.45
C LYS A 339 -8.76 -19.30 -0.51
N ALA A 340 -8.88 -20.30 0.38
CA ALA A 340 -10.02 -21.22 0.36
C ALA A 340 -11.37 -20.48 0.47
N VAL A 341 -11.47 -19.48 1.35
CA VAL A 341 -12.70 -18.70 1.50
C VAL A 341 -12.97 -17.79 0.30
N PHE A 342 -11.95 -17.12 -0.22
CA PHE A 342 -12.11 -16.21 -1.37
C PHE A 342 -12.38 -16.96 -2.67
N GLU A 343 -11.73 -18.09 -2.88
CA GLU A 343 -11.98 -18.99 -4.01
C GLU A 343 -13.42 -19.50 -4.00
N ASN A 344 -13.95 -19.91 -2.84
CA ASN A 344 -15.35 -20.29 -2.71
C ASN A 344 -16.33 -19.14 -2.99
N ARG A 345 -15.95 -17.88 -2.73
CA ARG A 345 -16.81 -16.71 -3.00
C ARG A 345 -16.77 -16.23 -4.44
N LEU A 346 -15.72 -16.60 -5.18
CA LEU A 346 -15.46 -16.22 -6.57
C LEU A 346 -15.73 -17.37 -7.55
N ASN A 347 -16.28 -18.47 -7.06
CA ASN A 347 -16.64 -19.63 -7.85
C ASN A 347 -18.07 -20.10 -7.50
N PRO A 348 -18.80 -20.70 -8.46
CA PRO A 348 -20.13 -21.25 -8.20
C PRO A 348 -20.10 -22.23 -7.02
N PRO A 349 -21.13 -22.21 -6.15
CA PRO A 349 -21.24 -23.21 -5.10
C PRO A 349 -21.43 -24.60 -5.70
N THR A 350 -20.95 -25.63 -5.00
CA THR A 350 -21.11 -27.03 -5.45
C THR A 350 -22.58 -27.43 -5.61
N GLN A 351 -23.46 -26.84 -4.81
CA GLN A 351 -24.90 -26.99 -4.91
C GLN A 351 -25.58 -25.61 -4.96
N LEU A 352 -26.37 -25.38 -5.98
CA LEU A 352 -27.17 -24.16 -6.10
C LEU A 352 -28.32 -24.17 -5.06
N PRO A 353 -28.70 -23.02 -4.50
CA PRO A 353 -29.85 -22.93 -3.60
C PRO A 353 -31.13 -23.45 -4.26
N LEU A 354 -32.04 -24.05 -3.48
CA LEU A 354 -33.33 -24.55 -4.01
C LEU A 354 -34.20 -23.44 -4.62
N SER A 355 -34.08 -22.21 -4.11
CA SER A 355 -34.76 -21.02 -4.63
C SER A 355 -34.10 -20.45 -5.88
N PHE A 356 -32.94 -20.97 -6.31
CA PHE A 356 -32.24 -20.49 -7.49
C PHE A 356 -32.81 -21.15 -8.75
N GLU A 357 -33.11 -20.36 -9.78
CA GLU A 357 -33.66 -20.85 -11.05
C GLU A 357 -32.61 -21.59 -11.89
N GLY A 358 -32.34 -22.85 -11.52
CA GLY A 358 -31.33 -23.68 -12.19
C GLY A 358 -31.58 -23.91 -13.68
N SER A 359 -32.85 -23.93 -14.11
CA SER A 359 -33.21 -24.06 -15.53
C SER A 359 -32.80 -22.82 -16.34
N GLN A 360 -33.12 -21.62 -15.85
CA GLN A 360 -32.75 -20.38 -16.53
C GLN A 360 -31.23 -20.19 -16.56
N HIS A 361 -30.54 -20.53 -15.47
CA HIS A 361 -29.08 -20.50 -15.42
C HIS A 361 -28.44 -21.42 -16.48
N LYS A 362 -28.94 -22.65 -16.64
CA LYS A 362 -28.47 -23.56 -17.71
C LYS A 362 -28.76 -23.02 -19.11
N ILE A 363 -29.93 -22.42 -19.33
CA ILE A 363 -30.27 -21.77 -20.61
C ILE A 363 -29.28 -20.63 -20.89
N ASN A 364 -28.99 -19.80 -19.89
CA ASN A 364 -28.02 -18.71 -20.02
C ASN A 364 -26.61 -19.22 -20.33
N GLN A 365 -26.17 -20.31 -19.70
CA GLN A 365 -24.89 -20.94 -20.03
C GLN A 365 -24.81 -21.40 -21.49
N VAL A 366 -25.84 -22.10 -21.98
CA VAL A 366 -25.89 -22.56 -23.38
C VAL A 366 -25.91 -21.38 -24.34
N LEU A 367 -26.81 -20.43 -24.13
CA LEU A 367 -26.95 -19.27 -25.02
C LEU A 367 -25.68 -18.39 -25.01
N ALA A 368 -25.04 -18.20 -23.86
CA ALA A 368 -23.80 -17.44 -23.77
C ALA A 368 -22.65 -18.15 -24.51
N GLY A 369 -22.61 -19.48 -24.47
CA GLY A 369 -21.67 -20.30 -25.22
C GLY A 369 -21.89 -20.28 -26.75
N LEU A 370 -23.08 -19.86 -27.20
CA LEU A 370 -23.39 -19.66 -28.62
C LEU A 370 -23.02 -18.26 -29.13
N LEU A 371 -22.65 -17.33 -28.25
CA LEU A 371 -22.13 -16.03 -28.68
C LEU A 371 -20.82 -16.24 -29.44
N PRO A 372 -20.64 -15.65 -30.64
CA PRO A 372 -19.41 -15.81 -31.39
C PRO A 372 -18.23 -15.23 -30.62
N ASP A 373 -17.03 -15.77 -30.79
CA ASP A 373 -15.82 -15.24 -30.14
C ASP A 373 -15.49 -13.81 -30.61
N ARG A 374 -15.91 -13.47 -31.84
CA ARG A 374 -15.84 -12.12 -32.41
C ARG A 374 -17.23 -11.64 -32.79
N THR A 375 -17.72 -10.64 -32.08
CA THR A 375 -19.01 -10.00 -32.33
C THR A 375 -18.84 -8.75 -33.18
N THR A 376 -19.94 -8.24 -33.74
CA THR A 376 -19.96 -6.99 -34.49
C THR A 376 -20.56 -5.88 -33.64
N ASP A 377 -19.99 -4.68 -33.72
CA ASP A 377 -20.60 -3.50 -33.11
C ASP A 377 -21.77 -3.04 -33.99
N SER A 378 -22.98 -3.11 -33.44
CA SER A 378 -24.22 -2.63 -34.08
C SER A 378 -24.73 -1.32 -33.47
N SER A 379 -23.95 -0.67 -32.60
CA SER A 379 -24.32 0.58 -31.98
C SER A 379 -24.23 1.74 -32.98
N SER A 380 -25.15 2.71 -32.87
CA SER A 380 -25.28 3.83 -33.82
C SER A 380 -24.04 4.73 -33.90
N SER A 381 -23.19 4.72 -32.86
CA SER A 381 -22.01 5.58 -32.74
C SER A 381 -20.70 4.80 -32.66
N SER A 382 -20.70 3.50 -33.00
CA SER A 382 -19.51 2.65 -32.90
C SER A 382 -18.87 2.69 -31.50
N PHE A 383 -19.70 2.65 -30.45
CA PHE A 383 -19.31 2.74 -29.04
C PHE A 383 -18.35 1.63 -28.61
N PHE A 384 -18.21 0.55 -29.36
CA PHE A 384 -17.44 -0.63 -28.94
C PHE A 384 -16.35 -1.00 -29.95
N SER A 385 -16.27 -0.31 -31.08
CA SER A 385 -15.23 -0.49 -32.09
C SER A 385 -14.33 0.73 -32.31
N SER A 386 -14.65 1.90 -31.74
CA SER A 386 -13.82 3.09 -31.90
C SER A 386 -12.47 2.99 -31.16
N ASP A 387 -11.39 3.43 -31.79
CA ASP A 387 -10.06 3.50 -31.14
C ASP A 387 -9.99 4.66 -30.12
N TRP A 388 -9.05 4.56 -29.19
CA TRP A 388 -8.68 5.69 -28.31
C TRP A 388 -7.52 6.48 -28.90
N ASN A 389 -7.56 7.80 -28.73
CA ASN A 389 -6.51 8.72 -29.14
C ASN A 389 -5.72 9.28 -27.93
N GLU A 390 -4.76 10.17 -28.19
CA GLU A 390 -3.94 10.76 -27.14
C GLU A 390 -4.72 11.66 -26.17
N ASP A 391 -5.80 12.29 -26.62
CA ASP A 391 -6.65 13.15 -25.79
C ASP A 391 -7.46 12.31 -24.80
N ASP A 392 -7.93 11.13 -25.22
CA ASP A 392 -8.58 10.17 -24.33
C ASP A 392 -7.63 9.77 -23.18
N ILE A 393 -6.38 9.43 -23.51
CA ILE A 393 -5.35 9.11 -22.53
C ILE A 393 -5.04 10.32 -21.63
N GLY A 394 -4.94 11.51 -22.23
CA GLY A 394 -4.72 12.77 -21.50
C GLY A 394 -5.82 13.03 -20.46
N ALA A 395 -7.08 12.85 -20.85
CA ALA A 395 -8.23 12.99 -19.96
C ALA A 395 -8.23 11.97 -18.82
N ILE A 396 -7.82 10.73 -19.08
CA ILE A 396 -7.64 9.72 -18.03
C ILE A 396 -6.51 10.09 -17.07
N LYS A 397 -5.36 10.51 -17.58
CA LYS A 397 -4.24 10.94 -16.73
C LYS A 397 -4.61 12.13 -15.85
N ALA A 398 -5.33 13.11 -16.38
CA ALA A 398 -5.84 14.24 -15.60
C ALA A 398 -6.78 13.77 -14.47
N HIS A 399 -7.60 12.75 -14.71
CA HIS A 399 -8.42 12.13 -13.66
C HIS A 399 -7.57 11.40 -12.60
N LEU A 400 -6.53 10.67 -13.02
CA LEU A 400 -5.63 9.97 -12.10
C LEU A 400 -4.84 10.94 -11.21
N GLN A 401 -4.41 12.09 -11.73
CA GLN A 401 -3.70 13.13 -10.96
C GLN A 401 -4.54 13.71 -9.80
N LYS A 402 -5.87 13.72 -9.93
CA LYS A 402 -6.78 14.18 -8.86
C LYS A 402 -6.88 13.17 -7.70
N ARG A 403 -6.36 11.95 -7.86
CA ARG A 403 -6.42 10.86 -6.87
C ARG A 403 -5.11 10.74 -6.07
N SER A 404 -5.14 9.89 -5.05
CA SER A 404 -3.96 9.64 -4.22
C SER A 404 -2.85 8.91 -5.01
N MET A 405 -1.71 9.58 -5.13
CA MET A 405 -0.48 9.09 -5.78
C MET A 405 0.24 7.98 -4.98
N SER A 406 -0.32 7.55 -3.85
CA SER A 406 0.18 6.45 -3.00
C SER A 406 -0.70 5.20 -3.07
N SER A 407 -1.42 5.02 -4.18
CA SER A 407 -2.22 3.81 -4.40
C SER A 407 -1.31 2.57 -4.43
N ALA A 408 -1.77 1.47 -3.83
CA ALA A 408 -1.01 0.22 -3.80
C ALA A 408 -0.86 -0.33 -5.23
N PRO A 409 0.37 -0.66 -5.67
CA PRO A 409 0.58 -1.16 -7.01
C PRO A 409 0.13 -2.62 -7.14
N GLY A 410 -0.15 -3.05 -8.37
CA GLY A 410 -0.47 -4.43 -8.72
C GLY A 410 0.76 -5.34 -8.72
N ALA A 411 0.61 -6.54 -9.31
CA ALA A 411 1.68 -7.54 -9.38
C ALA A 411 2.98 -7.05 -10.04
N ASN A 412 2.89 -6.09 -10.97
CA ASN A 412 4.03 -5.48 -11.67
C ASN A 412 4.70 -4.33 -10.90
N ASN A 413 4.23 -3.99 -9.70
CA ASN A 413 4.75 -2.91 -8.85
C ASN A 413 4.77 -1.51 -9.52
N LEU A 414 4.04 -1.33 -10.62
CA LEU A 414 3.82 -0.03 -11.26
C LEU A 414 2.72 0.72 -10.53
N ASN A 415 2.94 2.01 -10.30
CA ASN A 415 1.95 2.89 -9.69
C ASN A 415 1.54 4.01 -10.65
N TYR A 416 0.54 4.81 -10.26
CA TYR A 416 0.05 5.89 -11.11
C TYR A 416 1.11 6.95 -11.45
N LYS A 417 2.17 7.13 -10.65
CA LYS A 417 3.27 8.04 -11.03
C LYS A 417 3.99 7.55 -12.27
N ASP A 418 4.22 6.25 -12.38
CA ASP A 418 4.92 5.67 -13.53
C ASP A 418 4.07 5.84 -14.80
N ILE A 419 2.76 5.60 -14.71
CA ILE A 419 1.81 5.81 -15.82
C ILE A 419 1.78 7.26 -16.30
N LEU A 420 1.84 8.21 -15.36
CA LEU A 420 1.85 9.63 -15.72
C LEU A 420 3.11 10.06 -16.47
N GLN A 421 4.21 9.31 -16.38
CA GLN A 421 5.44 9.61 -17.12
C GLN A 421 5.47 8.96 -18.52
N MET A 422 4.70 7.89 -18.75
CA MET A 422 4.63 7.25 -20.07
C MET A 422 4.03 8.19 -21.11
N PRO A 423 4.44 8.19 -22.39
CA PRO A 423 3.80 9.03 -23.42
C PRO A 423 2.32 8.66 -23.66
N ASN A 424 1.49 9.64 -24.05
CA ASN A 424 0.08 9.39 -24.34
C ASN A 424 -0.09 8.52 -25.59
N SER A 425 0.70 8.78 -26.64
CA SER A 425 0.75 8.00 -27.89
C SER A 425 0.97 6.51 -27.63
N ASP A 426 1.95 6.19 -26.79
CA ASP A 426 2.35 4.80 -26.54
C ASP A 426 1.31 4.05 -25.72
N LEU A 427 0.67 4.73 -24.76
CA LEU A 427 -0.46 4.16 -24.01
C LEU A 427 -1.69 3.96 -24.89
N ALA A 428 -2.00 4.90 -25.78
CA ALA A 428 -3.10 4.78 -26.73
C ALA A 428 -2.86 3.59 -27.67
N HIS A 429 -1.65 3.49 -28.24
CA HIS A 429 -1.27 2.39 -29.10
C HIS A 429 -1.37 1.03 -28.37
N LEU A 430 -0.81 0.91 -27.16
CA LEU A 430 -0.93 -0.30 -26.34
C LEU A 430 -2.40 -0.69 -26.08
N CYS A 431 -3.24 0.28 -25.70
CA CYS A 431 -4.66 0.04 -25.43
C CYS A 431 -5.40 -0.46 -26.68
N ASN A 432 -5.21 0.19 -27.82
CA ASN A 432 -5.85 -0.18 -29.09
C ASN A 432 -5.38 -1.55 -29.57
N GLU A 433 -4.09 -1.86 -29.47
CA GLU A 433 -3.55 -3.17 -29.84
C GLU A 433 -4.11 -4.31 -28.97
N CYS A 434 -4.30 -4.07 -27.66
CA CYS A 434 -4.97 -5.04 -26.79
C CYS A 434 -6.39 -5.36 -27.31
N ILE A 435 -7.19 -4.33 -27.61
CA ILE A 435 -8.56 -4.52 -28.12
C ILE A 435 -8.56 -5.20 -29.48
N ARG A 436 -7.73 -4.73 -30.42
CA ARG A 436 -7.63 -5.24 -31.80
C ARG A 436 -7.26 -6.71 -31.83
N LEU A 437 -6.26 -7.10 -31.05
CA LEU A 437 -5.80 -8.50 -30.96
C LEU A 437 -6.74 -9.37 -30.13
N GLN A 438 -7.65 -8.78 -29.34
CA GLN A 438 -8.47 -9.47 -28.36
C GLN A 438 -7.61 -10.22 -27.33
N ASP A 439 -6.53 -9.56 -26.89
CA ASP A 439 -5.55 -10.11 -25.94
C ASP A 439 -4.96 -8.98 -25.08
N CYS A 440 -4.16 -9.30 -24.07
CA CYS A 440 -3.44 -8.29 -23.29
C CYS A 440 -2.10 -8.84 -22.76
N PRO A 441 -1.19 -7.97 -22.28
CA PRO A 441 0.06 -8.43 -21.69
C PRO A 441 -0.18 -9.49 -20.60
N SER A 442 0.61 -10.55 -20.61
CA SER A 442 0.42 -11.76 -19.80
C SER A 442 0.26 -11.46 -18.30
N ILE A 443 0.97 -10.43 -17.81
CA ILE A 443 0.89 -10.02 -16.40
C ILE A 443 -0.47 -9.42 -16.00
N TRP A 444 -1.29 -8.97 -16.96
CA TRP A 444 -2.62 -8.40 -16.70
C TRP A 444 -3.65 -9.47 -16.35
N PHE A 445 -3.42 -10.73 -16.73
CA PHE A 445 -4.26 -11.87 -16.35
C PHE A 445 -4.07 -12.31 -14.90
N ARG A 446 -3.16 -11.69 -14.14
CA ARG A 446 -2.91 -12.06 -12.74
C ARG A 446 -3.12 -10.89 -11.80
N SER A 447 -4.07 -11.06 -10.88
CA SER A 447 -4.39 -10.09 -9.84
C SER A 447 -4.10 -10.62 -8.43
N VAL A 448 -3.57 -9.77 -7.56
CA VAL A 448 -3.23 -10.16 -6.18
C VAL A 448 -4.34 -9.72 -5.23
N ILE A 449 -5.04 -10.66 -4.61
CA ILE A 449 -6.05 -10.37 -3.60
C ILE A 449 -5.39 -10.09 -2.25
N VAL A 450 -5.70 -8.95 -1.65
CA VAL A 450 -5.35 -8.63 -0.26
C VAL A 450 -6.60 -8.64 0.59
N GLY A 451 -6.59 -9.46 1.65
CA GLY A 451 -7.69 -9.52 2.61
C GLY A 451 -7.68 -8.32 3.56
N ILE A 452 -8.75 -7.51 3.56
CA ILE A 452 -8.94 -6.43 4.54
C ILE A 452 -9.99 -6.84 5.57
N LEU A 453 -9.60 -6.89 6.84
CA LEU A 453 -10.50 -7.22 7.94
C LEU A 453 -11.66 -6.21 8.02
N LYS A 454 -12.90 -6.72 8.01
CA LYS A 454 -14.11 -5.93 8.25
C LYS A 454 -14.03 -5.28 9.63
N LYS A 455 -14.36 -3.99 9.70
CA LYS A 455 -14.28 -3.21 10.94
C LYS A 455 -15.10 -3.89 12.07
N GLY A 456 -14.46 -4.04 13.24
CA GLY A 456 -15.10 -4.59 14.44
C GLY A 456 -15.34 -6.11 14.43
N LYS A 457 -14.82 -6.83 13.43
CA LYS A 457 -14.95 -8.28 13.32
C LYS A 457 -13.70 -9.01 13.80
N LEU A 458 -13.85 -10.28 14.16
CA LEU A 458 -12.77 -11.13 14.67
C LEU A 458 -11.78 -11.46 13.55
N SER A 459 -10.48 -11.26 13.81
CA SER A 459 -9.40 -11.53 12.84
C SER A 459 -9.09 -13.01 12.64
N THR A 460 -9.57 -13.87 13.53
CA THR A 460 -9.43 -15.33 13.44
C THR A 460 -10.36 -15.95 12.42
N GLU A 461 -11.45 -15.26 12.07
CA GLU A 461 -12.46 -15.77 11.14
C GLU A 461 -12.13 -15.29 9.72
N PRO A 462 -11.81 -16.21 8.79
CA PRO A 462 -11.45 -15.85 7.42
C PRO A 462 -12.59 -15.12 6.69
N ASP A 463 -13.84 -15.42 7.03
CA ASP A 463 -15.02 -14.80 6.43
C ASP A 463 -15.18 -13.30 6.73
N ASN A 464 -14.49 -12.84 7.78
CA ASN A 464 -14.50 -11.44 8.16
C ASN A 464 -13.58 -10.58 7.30
N TYR A 465 -12.88 -11.14 6.31
CA TYR A 465 -12.04 -10.39 5.40
C TYR A 465 -12.80 -10.04 4.11
N ARG A 466 -12.60 -8.80 3.63
CA ARG A 466 -13.03 -8.31 2.33
C ARG A 466 -11.98 -8.68 1.28
N ILE A 467 -12.45 -9.10 0.12
CA ILE A 467 -11.62 -9.31 -1.08
C ILE A 467 -11.30 -7.93 -1.66
N ILE A 468 -10.03 -7.64 -1.91
CA ILE A 468 -9.60 -6.49 -2.71
C ILE A 468 -8.53 -6.98 -3.67
N ALA A 469 -8.80 -6.92 -4.98
CA ALA A 469 -7.81 -7.32 -5.99
C ALA A 469 -6.92 -6.13 -6.38
N LEU A 470 -5.61 -6.37 -6.34
CA LEU A 470 -4.57 -5.46 -6.79
C LEU A 470 -4.18 -5.83 -8.22
N GLU A 471 -4.91 -5.26 -9.18
CA GLU A 471 -4.66 -5.43 -10.61
C GLU A 471 -3.55 -4.49 -11.08
N SER A 472 -2.98 -4.78 -12.27
CA SER A 472 -2.04 -3.89 -12.95
C SER A 472 -2.60 -2.48 -13.08
N CYS A 473 -1.82 -1.46 -12.71
CA CYS A 473 -2.28 -0.08 -12.86
C CYS A 473 -2.49 0.31 -14.34
N VAL A 474 -1.76 -0.32 -15.27
CA VAL A 474 -1.94 -0.07 -16.72
C VAL A 474 -3.22 -0.74 -17.22
N LEU A 475 -3.55 -1.94 -16.72
CA LEU A 475 -4.86 -2.56 -16.97
C LEU A 475 -5.99 -1.65 -16.47
N LYS A 476 -5.86 -1.10 -15.25
CA LYS A 476 -6.83 -0.15 -14.70
C LYS A 476 -6.98 1.12 -15.52
N LEU A 477 -5.95 1.55 -16.25
CA LEU A 477 -6.08 2.67 -17.18
C LEU A 477 -6.99 2.28 -18.35
N LEU A 478 -6.77 1.11 -18.95
CA LEU A 478 -7.60 0.60 -20.04
C LEU A 478 -9.05 0.35 -19.59
N THR A 479 -9.26 -0.30 -18.44
CA THR A 479 -10.61 -0.55 -17.95
C THR A 479 -11.31 0.72 -17.49
N LEU A 480 -10.59 1.78 -17.14
CA LEU A 480 -11.17 3.11 -16.90
C LEU A 480 -11.58 3.82 -18.21
N LEU A 481 -10.84 3.65 -19.31
CA LEU A 481 -11.27 4.10 -20.64
C LEU A 481 -12.56 3.38 -21.05
N ILE A 482 -12.59 2.06 -20.89
CA ILE A 482 -13.75 1.21 -21.15
C ILE A 482 -14.94 1.64 -20.27
N HIS A 483 -14.71 1.89 -18.98
CA HIS A 483 -15.75 2.37 -18.07
C HIS A 483 -16.43 3.64 -18.58
N LYS A 484 -15.65 4.65 -18.99
CA LYS A 484 -16.21 5.89 -19.54
C LYS A 484 -17.09 5.62 -20.75
N ARG A 485 -16.59 4.81 -21.69
CA ARG A 485 -17.31 4.50 -22.94
C ARG A 485 -18.59 3.71 -22.71
N ILE A 486 -18.56 2.69 -21.85
CA ILE A 486 -19.75 1.92 -21.47
C ILE A 486 -20.75 2.80 -20.71
N THR A 487 -20.27 3.69 -19.84
CA THR A 487 -21.16 4.61 -19.09
C THR A 487 -21.85 5.58 -20.04
N GLU A 488 -21.11 6.18 -20.97
CA GLU A 488 -21.67 7.07 -21.99
C GLU A 488 -22.75 6.38 -22.83
N TRP A 489 -22.47 5.17 -23.31
CA TRP A 489 -23.47 4.36 -24.02
C TRP A 489 -24.69 4.05 -23.14
N ALA A 490 -24.46 3.58 -21.91
CA ALA A 490 -25.53 3.16 -21.02
C ALA A 490 -26.48 4.31 -20.64
N GLU A 491 -25.94 5.51 -20.42
CA GLU A 491 -26.72 6.72 -20.15
C GLU A 491 -27.41 7.25 -21.40
N THR A 492 -26.71 7.29 -22.56
CA THR A 492 -27.28 7.75 -23.84
C THR A 492 -28.46 6.89 -24.30
N CYS A 493 -28.36 5.57 -24.10
CA CYS A 493 -29.40 4.61 -24.48
C CYS A 493 -30.43 4.35 -23.37
N GLY A 494 -30.30 5.00 -22.20
CA GLY A 494 -31.24 4.83 -21.09
C GLY A 494 -31.28 3.42 -20.51
N HIS A 495 -30.15 2.70 -20.52
CA HIS A 495 -30.08 1.31 -20.04
C HIS A 495 -30.00 1.16 -18.52
N ILE A 496 -29.71 2.24 -17.79
CA ILE A 496 -29.66 2.25 -16.32
C ILE A 496 -30.94 2.91 -15.80
N PRO A 497 -31.75 2.20 -14.99
CA PRO A 497 -33.01 2.75 -14.50
C PRO A 497 -32.79 3.90 -13.52
N GLU A 498 -33.72 4.84 -13.48
CA GLU A 498 -33.72 6.00 -12.58
C GLU A 498 -33.74 5.63 -11.09
N SER A 499 -34.23 4.42 -10.77
CA SER A 499 -34.20 3.86 -9.43
C SER A 499 -32.80 3.51 -8.94
N GLN A 500 -31.81 3.36 -9.81
CA GLN A 500 -30.42 3.05 -9.45
C GLN A 500 -29.58 4.33 -9.34
N ASN A 501 -29.15 4.67 -8.12
CA ASN A 501 -28.32 5.84 -7.82
C ASN A 501 -26.84 5.49 -7.56
N GLY A 502 -26.51 4.21 -7.37
CA GLY A 502 -25.15 3.73 -7.15
C GLY A 502 -24.25 3.93 -8.37
N PHE A 503 -23.03 4.42 -8.14
CA PHE A 503 -21.98 4.57 -9.16
C PHE A 503 -22.33 5.39 -10.41
N ARG A 504 -23.38 6.22 -10.37
CA ARG A 504 -23.76 7.10 -11.46
C ARG A 504 -23.28 8.52 -11.21
N GLU A 505 -22.84 9.18 -12.27
CA GLU A 505 -22.48 10.59 -12.22
C GLU A 505 -23.71 11.45 -11.89
N GLY A 506 -23.52 12.53 -11.11
CA GLY A 506 -24.61 13.40 -10.68
C GLY A 506 -25.50 12.85 -9.57
N ARG A 507 -25.44 11.55 -9.25
CA ARG A 507 -26.20 10.92 -8.15
C ARG A 507 -25.39 10.85 -6.85
N ARG A 508 -26.06 10.99 -5.72
CA ARG A 508 -25.46 11.04 -4.38
C ARG A 508 -26.13 10.02 -3.47
N THR A 509 -25.38 9.55 -2.46
CA THR A 509 -25.91 8.64 -1.42
C THR A 509 -27.08 9.22 -0.64
N ASN A 510 -27.27 10.54 -0.66
CA ASN A 510 -28.35 11.22 0.05
C ASN A 510 -29.65 11.30 -0.76
N ASP A 511 -29.63 10.96 -2.06
CA ASP A 511 -30.80 11.05 -2.92
C ASP A 511 -31.88 10.04 -2.49
N ASN A 512 -31.50 8.78 -2.24
CA ASN A 512 -32.42 7.74 -1.75
C ASN A 512 -33.07 8.11 -0.40
N PRO A 513 -32.33 8.50 0.66
CA PRO A 513 -32.93 9.00 1.90
C PRO A 513 -33.86 10.21 1.72
N PHE A 514 -33.54 11.12 0.79
CA PHE A 514 -34.39 12.26 0.48
C PHE A 514 -35.71 11.83 -0.14
N VAL A 515 -35.66 10.97 -1.16
CA VAL A 515 -36.87 10.40 -1.82
C VAL A 515 -37.73 9.65 -0.81
N LEU A 516 -37.12 8.81 0.03
CA LEU A 516 -37.81 8.08 1.10
C LEU A 516 -38.51 9.02 2.08
N ARG A 517 -37.85 10.12 2.46
CA ARG A 517 -38.44 11.13 3.35
C ARG A 517 -39.65 11.79 2.70
N CYS A 518 -39.56 12.17 1.42
CA CYS A 518 -40.68 12.74 0.69
C CYS A 518 -41.85 11.75 0.58
N ALA A 519 -41.58 10.46 0.33
CA ALA A 519 -42.60 9.41 0.34
C ALA A 519 -43.31 9.32 1.70
N TRP A 520 -42.53 9.35 2.79
CA TRP A 520 -43.08 9.29 4.14
C TRP A 520 -43.90 10.52 4.51
N GLU A 521 -43.41 11.72 4.20
CA GLU A 521 -44.15 12.97 4.44
C GLU A 521 -45.46 12.99 3.63
N THR A 522 -45.43 12.55 2.37
CA THR A 522 -46.62 12.45 1.51
C THR A 522 -47.66 11.45 2.07
N ALA A 523 -47.23 10.25 2.45
CA ALA A 523 -48.14 9.25 3.03
C ALA A 523 -48.77 9.77 4.33
N LYS A 524 -47.96 10.43 5.17
CA LYS A 524 -48.44 11.03 6.42
C LYS A 524 -49.47 12.13 6.18
N ASP A 525 -49.24 13.02 5.22
CA ASP A 525 -50.18 14.11 4.90
C ASP A 525 -51.51 13.59 4.34
N ASN A 526 -51.48 12.44 3.65
CA ASN A 526 -52.67 11.75 3.16
C ASN A 526 -53.32 10.82 4.19
N ASN A 527 -52.78 10.75 5.42
CA ASN A 527 -53.20 9.82 6.46
C ASN A 527 -53.15 8.32 6.02
N GLU A 528 -52.19 8.01 5.15
CA GLU A 528 -51.84 6.67 4.68
C GLU A 528 -50.62 6.13 5.44
N SER A 529 -50.37 4.82 5.32
CA SER A 529 -49.15 4.19 5.83
C SER A 529 -48.11 4.05 4.72
N LEU A 530 -46.83 4.06 5.09
CA LEU A 530 -45.73 3.72 4.19
C LEU A 530 -45.00 2.50 4.75
N TYR A 531 -44.94 1.45 3.94
CA TYR A 531 -44.22 0.22 4.22
C TYR A 531 -42.96 0.17 3.37
N THR A 532 -41.88 -0.34 3.96
CA THR A 532 -40.57 -0.43 3.29
C THR A 532 -39.90 -1.76 3.59
N ALA A 533 -39.28 -2.39 2.58
CA ALA A 533 -38.44 -3.58 2.75
C ALA A 533 -37.02 -3.29 2.25
N ALA A 534 -36.03 -3.42 3.12
CA ALA A 534 -34.62 -3.34 2.76
C ALA A 534 -34.12 -4.73 2.36
N VAL A 535 -33.55 -4.84 1.16
CA VAL A 535 -33.02 -6.08 0.59
C VAL A 535 -31.50 -5.94 0.47
N ASP A 536 -30.78 -6.86 1.12
CA ASP A 536 -29.32 -6.94 1.10
C ASP A 536 -28.88 -8.16 0.28
N ALA A 537 -28.18 -7.92 -0.82
CA ALA A 537 -27.69 -8.98 -1.69
C ALA A 537 -26.41 -9.60 -1.11
N SER A 538 -26.51 -10.84 -0.65
CA SER A 538 -25.36 -11.57 -0.12
C SER A 538 -24.28 -11.78 -1.19
N ASN A 539 -23.05 -11.32 -0.92
CA ASN A 539 -21.89 -11.50 -1.81
C ASN A 539 -22.13 -10.97 -3.24
N ALA A 540 -22.85 -9.85 -3.39
CA ALA A 540 -23.28 -9.25 -4.66
C ALA A 540 -22.23 -9.28 -5.79
N PHE A 541 -21.23 -8.39 -5.76
CA PHE A 541 -20.21 -8.29 -6.81
C PHE A 541 -19.48 -9.62 -7.10
N PRO A 542 -18.99 -10.38 -6.10
CA PRO A 542 -18.35 -11.68 -6.37
C PRO A 542 -19.30 -12.79 -6.87
N SER A 543 -20.62 -12.61 -6.76
CA SER A 543 -21.62 -13.63 -7.18
C SER A 543 -22.23 -13.39 -8.56
N THR A 544 -21.84 -12.34 -9.29
CA THR A 544 -22.36 -12.04 -10.63
C THR A 544 -22.09 -13.18 -11.62
N ASP A 545 -23.15 -13.75 -12.20
CA ASP A 545 -23.04 -14.83 -13.17
C ASP A 545 -22.58 -14.30 -14.55
N HIS A 546 -21.40 -14.72 -15.00
CA HIS A 546 -20.81 -14.25 -16.26
C HIS A 546 -21.68 -14.56 -17.50
N PRO A 547 -22.19 -15.80 -17.71
CA PRO A 547 -23.10 -16.09 -18.82
C PRO A 547 -24.32 -15.15 -18.88
N THR A 548 -24.97 -14.92 -17.74
CA THR A 548 -26.11 -14.01 -17.64
C THR A 548 -25.71 -12.57 -17.96
N LEU A 549 -24.57 -12.10 -17.44
CA LEU A 549 -24.04 -10.76 -17.75
C LEU A 549 -23.79 -10.59 -19.25
N TRP A 550 -23.07 -11.51 -19.89
CA TRP A 550 -22.71 -11.40 -21.30
C TRP A 550 -23.91 -11.44 -22.21
N LEU A 551 -24.88 -12.32 -21.95
CA LEU A 551 -26.13 -12.35 -22.71
C LEU A 551 -26.94 -11.07 -22.54
N LYS A 552 -26.99 -10.53 -21.32
CA LYS A 552 -27.73 -9.31 -21.04
C LYS A 552 -27.14 -8.13 -21.80
N LEU A 553 -25.82 -7.94 -21.71
CA LEU A 553 -25.11 -6.89 -22.44
C LEU A 553 -25.27 -7.04 -23.95
N PHE A 554 -25.13 -8.27 -24.48
CA PHE A 554 -25.31 -8.54 -25.91
C PHE A 554 -26.73 -8.19 -26.38
N ARG A 555 -27.76 -8.58 -25.61
CA ARG A 555 -29.17 -8.25 -25.92
C ARG A 555 -29.48 -6.76 -25.84
N MET A 556 -28.73 -6.00 -25.05
CA MET A 556 -28.82 -4.54 -25.01
C MET A 556 -28.17 -3.87 -26.24
N GLY A 557 -27.46 -4.63 -27.08
CA GLY A 557 -26.78 -4.13 -28.28
C GLY A 557 -25.28 -3.93 -28.10
N MET A 558 -24.69 -4.43 -27.01
CA MET A 558 -23.24 -4.44 -26.84
C MET A 558 -22.60 -5.53 -27.69
N GLY A 559 -21.64 -5.17 -28.53
CA GLY A 559 -20.93 -6.09 -29.43
C GLY A 559 -19.72 -5.41 -30.03
N GLY A 560 -18.83 -6.14 -30.69
CA GLY A 560 -17.59 -5.63 -31.25
C GLY A 560 -16.35 -5.92 -30.39
N PRO A 561 -15.18 -5.44 -30.85
CA PRO A 561 -13.88 -5.78 -30.25
C PRO A 561 -13.77 -5.50 -28.76
N LEU A 562 -14.33 -4.39 -28.27
CA LEU A 562 -14.31 -4.05 -26.84
C LEU A 562 -15.09 -5.07 -26.00
N PHE A 563 -16.29 -5.47 -26.46
CA PHE A 563 -17.11 -6.46 -25.77
C PHE A 563 -16.41 -7.82 -25.70
N ASP A 564 -15.83 -8.23 -26.83
CA ASP A 564 -15.08 -9.50 -26.93
C ASP A 564 -13.83 -9.51 -26.05
N TRP A 565 -13.14 -8.38 -25.96
CA TRP A 565 -11.98 -8.21 -25.11
C TRP A 565 -12.33 -8.30 -23.61
N ILE A 566 -13.44 -7.68 -23.16
CA ILE A 566 -13.90 -7.82 -21.77
C ILE A 566 -14.23 -9.27 -21.46
N ARG A 567 -14.98 -9.97 -22.34
CA ARG A 567 -15.29 -11.40 -22.16
C ARG A 567 -14.02 -12.25 -22.05
N MET A 568 -13.03 -11.95 -22.88
CA MET A 568 -11.71 -12.61 -22.85
C MET A 568 -11.00 -12.36 -21.52
N LEU A 569 -10.92 -11.11 -21.05
CA LEU A 569 -10.27 -10.73 -19.80
C LEU A 569 -10.86 -11.51 -18.61
N TYR A 570 -12.18 -11.53 -18.50
CA TYR A 570 -12.88 -12.24 -17.42
C TYR A 570 -12.66 -13.76 -17.48
N ARG A 571 -12.63 -14.35 -18.69
CA ARG A 571 -12.38 -15.78 -18.89
C ARG A 571 -10.96 -16.21 -18.48
N GLN A 572 -9.98 -15.33 -18.61
CA GLN A 572 -8.56 -15.63 -18.37
C GLN A 572 -8.04 -15.12 -17.02
N MET A 573 -8.79 -14.29 -16.29
CA MET A 573 -8.32 -13.71 -15.04
C MET A 573 -8.05 -14.76 -13.95
N GLU A 574 -6.85 -14.71 -13.40
CA GLU A 574 -6.36 -15.52 -12.29
C GLU A 574 -6.02 -14.66 -11.08
N TYR A 575 -6.20 -15.24 -9.89
CA TYR A 575 -5.99 -14.60 -8.61
C TYR A 575 -5.03 -15.38 -7.74
N SER A 576 -4.25 -14.66 -6.93
CA SER A 576 -3.52 -15.24 -5.79
C SER A 576 -3.76 -14.37 -4.55
N VAL A 577 -3.82 -14.97 -3.37
CA VAL A 577 -4.02 -14.24 -2.10
C VAL A 577 -2.69 -13.89 -1.48
N ARG A 578 -2.49 -12.61 -1.15
CA ARG A 578 -1.33 -12.11 -0.39
C ARG A 578 -1.76 -11.71 1.01
N HIS A 579 -1.23 -12.40 2.03
CA HIS A 579 -1.51 -12.09 3.43
C HIS A 579 -0.33 -12.44 4.33
N GLY A 580 0.00 -11.57 5.30
CA GLY A 580 1.12 -11.81 6.22
C GLY A 580 2.50 -11.89 5.56
N GLY A 581 2.67 -11.33 4.37
CA GLY A 581 3.92 -11.41 3.59
C GLY A 581 4.08 -12.69 2.77
N TRP A 582 3.06 -13.55 2.76
CA TRP A 582 3.04 -14.80 1.99
C TRP A 582 2.01 -14.73 0.86
N ASP A 583 2.31 -15.40 -0.24
CA ASP A 583 1.44 -15.55 -1.40
C ASP A 583 0.91 -16.99 -1.48
N SER A 584 -0.38 -17.15 -1.75
CA SER A 584 -1.00 -18.45 -1.98
C SER A 584 -0.75 -18.94 -3.41
N ALA A 585 -1.11 -20.20 -3.68
CA ALA A 585 -1.27 -20.70 -5.04
C ALA A 585 -2.32 -19.88 -5.83
N VAL A 586 -2.18 -19.88 -7.16
CA VAL A 586 -3.13 -19.23 -8.07
C VAL A 586 -4.44 -20.01 -8.20
N PHE A 587 -5.54 -19.31 -8.47
CA PHE A 587 -6.85 -19.89 -8.80
C PHE A 587 -7.61 -18.99 -9.77
N ARG A 588 -8.63 -19.53 -10.44
CA ARG A 588 -9.50 -18.78 -11.35
C ARG A 588 -10.81 -18.38 -10.66
N ALA A 589 -11.35 -17.23 -11.04
CA ALA A 589 -12.71 -16.86 -10.68
C ALA A 589 -13.65 -17.19 -11.84
N LEU A 590 -14.62 -18.07 -11.60
CA LEU A 590 -15.60 -18.49 -12.60
C LEU A 590 -16.90 -17.66 -12.55
N ILE A 591 -17.05 -16.83 -11.52
CA ILE A 591 -18.13 -15.85 -11.36
C ILE A 591 -17.57 -14.55 -10.77
N GLY A 592 -18.41 -13.52 -10.76
CA GLY A 592 -18.17 -12.27 -10.08
C GLY A 592 -17.48 -11.21 -10.93
N LEU A 593 -17.72 -9.95 -10.58
CA LEU A 593 -17.06 -8.79 -11.18
C LEU A 593 -15.65 -8.61 -10.62
N LEU A 594 -14.74 -8.07 -11.44
CA LEU A 594 -13.35 -7.82 -11.04
C LEU A 594 -13.30 -6.85 -9.84
N THR A 595 -12.81 -7.34 -8.69
CA THR A 595 -12.92 -6.58 -7.45
C THR A 595 -11.89 -5.45 -7.36
N GLY A 596 -12.34 -4.21 -7.49
CA GLY A 596 -11.45 -3.02 -7.48
C GLY A 596 -11.04 -2.54 -8.87
N ASP A 597 -11.66 -3.11 -9.91
CA ASP A 597 -11.59 -2.67 -11.29
C ASP A 597 -12.52 -1.47 -11.57
N PRO A 598 -12.06 -0.45 -12.32
CA PRO A 598 -12.87 0.70 -12.71
C PRO A 598 -14.16 0.43 -13.51
N ALA A 599 -14.22 -0.62 -14.33
CA ALA A 599 -15.41 -0.92 -15.16
C ALA A 599 -16.47 -1.74 -14.42
N SER A 600 -16.07 -2.49 -13.40
CA SER A 600 -17.00 -3.33 -12.61
C SER A 600 -18.25 -2.61 -12.09
N PRO A 601 -18.19 -1.35 -11.58
CA PRO A 601 -19.39 -0.65 -11.13
C PRO A 601 -20.46 -0.43 -12.20
N VAL A 602 -20.07 -0.08 -13.44
CA VAL A 602 -21.05 0.11 -14.52
C VAL A 602 -21.60 -1.23 -15.03
N LEU A 603 -20.75 -2.27 -15.06
CA LEU A 603 -21.19 -3.63 -15.37
C LEU A 603 -22.20 -4.16 -14.34
N TRP A 604 -22.02 -3.83 -13.05
CA TRP A 604 -23.00 -4.14 -12.00
C TRP A 604 -24.34 -3.46 -12.24
N ASN A 605 -24.33 -2.14 -12.53
CA ASN A 605 -25.57 -1.41 -12.80
C ASN A 605 -26.32 -1.98 -14.01
N LEU A 606 -25.60 -2.33 -15.08
CA LEU A 606 -26.16 -2.99 -16.26
C LEU A 606 -26.64 -4.41 -15.94
N TYR A 607 -25.96 -5.15 -15.07
CA TYR A 607 -26.41 -6.45 -14.59
C TYR A 607 -27.74 -6.35 -13.81
N MET A 608 -27.91 -5.31 -12.99
CA MET A 608 -29.10 -5.08 -12.18
C MET A 608 -30.21 -4.30 -12.88
N SER A 609 -29.99 -3.76 -14.08
CA SER A 609 -30.91 -2.81 -14.71
C SER A 609 -32.32 -3.32 -15.04
N ASN A 610 -32.54 -4.63 -15.03
CA ASN A 610 -33.84 -5.25 -15.27
C ASN A 610 -34.54 -5.68 -13.97
N LEU A 611 -33.97 -5.34 -12.81
CA LEU A 611 -34.67 -5.45 -11.54
C LEU A 611 -35.70 -4.32 -11.46
N LEU A 612 -36.91 -4.60 -11.96
CA LEU A 612 -38.04 -3.70 -11.98
C LEU A 612 -39.19 -4.34 -11.17
N MET A 613 -39.93 -3.52 -10.44
CA MET A 613 -41.12 -3.98 -9.73
C MET A 613 -42.33 -3.91 -10.67
N PRO A 614 -43.19 -4.95 -10.71
CA PRO A 614 -44.44 -4.90 -11.46
C PRO A 614 -45.31 -3.76 -10.95
N ASP A 615 -46.16 -3.18 -11.80
CA ASP A 615 -47.09 -2.13 -11.37
C ASP A 615 -48.07 -2.68 -10.33
N ASP A 616 -48.28 -1.91 -9.26
CA ASP A 616 -49.17 -2.27 -8.15
C ASP A 616 -50.05 -1.07 -7.77
N PRO A 617 -51.35 -1.26 -7.46
CA PRO A 617 -52.25 -0.18 -7.05
C PRO A 617 -51.77 0.60 -5.80
N ASP A 618 -50.96 -0.04 -4.95
CA ASP A 618 -50.43 0.53 -3.71
C ASP A 618 -49.04 1.17 -3.89
N ASP A 619 -48.58 1.36 -5.13
CA ASP A 619 -47.33 2.04 -5.44
C ASP A 619 -47.31 3.50 -4.94
N VAL A 620 -46.12 3.97 -4.58
CA VAL A 620 -45.91 5.35 -4.17
C VAL A 620 -45.66 6.22 -5.40
N PHE A 621 -46.35 7.36 -5.48
CA PHE A 621 -46.14 8.36 -6.51
C PHE A 621 -45.67 9.67 -5.89
N LEU A 622 -44.54 10.20 -6.38
CA LEU A 622 -44.00 11.50 -5.99
C LEU A 622 -43.92 12.40 -7.23
N SER A 623 -44.60 13.55 -7.20
CA SER A 623 -44.64 14.50 -8.32
C SER A 623 -44.97 13.83 -9.67
N GLY A 624 -45.89 12.86 -9.67
CA GLY A 624 -46.30 12.10 -10.85
C GLY A 624 -45.33 10.98 -11.27
N SER A 625 -44.21 10.78 -10.57
CA SER A 625 -43.26 9.69 -10.83
C SER A 625 -43.52 8.52 -9.88
N ARG A 626 -43.60 7.31 -10.44
CA ARG A 626 -43.72 6.06 -9.68
C ARG A 626 -42.41 5.75 -8.94
N VAL A 627 -42.50 5.43 -7.66
CA VAL A 627 -41.39 5.05 -6.79
C VAL A 627 -41.72 3.73 -6.11
N ALA A 628 -41.35 2.62 -6.74
CA ALA A 628 -41.51 1.28 -6.17
C ALA A 628 -40.21 0.71 -5.60
N LEU A 629 -39.07 1.15 -6.15
CA LEU A 629 -37.74 0.66 -5.80
C LEU A 629 -36.74 1.81 -5.83
N MET A 630 -35.84 1.83 -4.85
CA MET A 630 -34.64 2.66 -4.82
C MET A 630 -33.44 1.76 -4.57
N ALA A 631 -32.39 1.92 -5.38
CA ALA A 631 -31.16 1.15 -5.25
C ALA A 631 -29.95 2.08 -5.11
N GLN A 632 -29.00 1.66 -4.26
CA GLN A 632 -27.67 2.22 -4.15
C GLN A 632 -26.68 1.08 -4.36
N ALA A 633 -26.34 0.82 -5.61
CA ALA A 633 -25.58 -0.36 -6.02
C ALA A 633 -26.35 -1.66 -5.71
N ASP A 634 -25.89 -2.43 -4.73
CA ASP A 634 -26.47 -3.68 -4.24
C ASP A 634 -27.46 -3.48 -3.08
N ASP A 635 -27.42 -2.34 -2.39
CA ASP A 635 -28.39 -1.98 -1.35
C ASP A 635 -29.72 -1.56 -2.00
N ILE A 636 -30.80 -2.32 -1.75
CA ILE A 636 -32.12 -2.08 -2.37
C ILE A 636 -33.16 -1.78 -1.29
N LEU A 637 -34.03 -0.80 -1.55
CA LEU A 637 -35.19 -0.47 -0.74
C LEU A 637 -36.45 -0.50 -1.60
N ILE A 638 -37.39 -1.36 -1.26
CA ILE A 638 -38.72 -1.47 -1.89
C ILE A 638 -39.72 -0.74 -1.00
N ILE A 639 -40.67 -0.02 -1.60
CA ILE A 639 -41.68 0.75 -0.85
C ILE A 639 -43.09 0.52 -1.40
N SER A 640 -44.09 0.52 -0.52
CA SER A 640 -45.51 0.39 -0.86
C SER A 640 -46.38 1.08 0.19
N ARG A 641 -47.63 1.43 -0.17
CA ARG A 641 -48.62 2.01 0.76
C ARG A 641 -49.29 0.97 1.66
N THR A 642 -49.22 -0.32 1.30
CA THR A 642 -49.78 -1.40 2.10
C THR A 642 -48.75 -2.50 2.37
N ALA A 643 -48.99 -3.29 3.42
CA ALA A 643 -48.17 -4.47 3.67
C ALA A 643 -48.41 -5.57 2.62
N ALA A 644 -49.58 -5.59 1.97
CA ALA A 644 -49.92 -6.59 0.97
C ALA A 644 -49.24 -6.29 -0.37
N GLY A 645 -49.23 -5.03 -0.83
CA GLY A 645 -48.50 -4.63 -2.04
C GLY A 645 -46.98 -4.74 -1.91
N LEU A 646 -46.44 -4.89 -0.70
CA LEU A 646 -45.01 -5.15 -0.46
C LEU A 646 -44.63 -6.63 -0.55
N GLN A 647 -45.60 -7.56 -0.44
CA GLN A 647 -45.39 -9.01 -0.48
C GLN A 647 -45.50 -9.55 -1.90
#